data_AF-A0A2E3N752-F1
#
_entry.id   AF-A0A2E3N752-F1
#
_cell.length_a   1.000
_cell.length_b   1.000
_cell.length_c   1.000
_cell.angle_alpha   90.00
_cell.angle_beta   90.00
_cell.angle_gamma   90.00
#
_symmetry.space_group_name_H-M   'P 1'
#
loop_
_entity.id
_entity.type
_entity.pdbx_description
1 polymer ?
#
loop_
_entity_poly.entity_id
_entity_poly.type
_entity_poly.pdbx_seq_one_letter_code
_entity_poly.pdbx_strand_id
1 'polypeptide(L)'
;MDAITYFLVNYGLYSLLLIVPAALLGAALGWLAWGKYRAGEIESRQRLEEAEQVNEVVEIALSKERERLKNYQETGGVKGAPVNSLELERKIEALRRDNEELEKILKVARKERAAVESSLAEMAQQKKSIEQDLAGMNLKREEIGKELASQSPGGAGSGGDHPGGNRESEKKGQAEVIVSKGERKKFKAEKRALEKELASAGRDLRKKLSAAEKSANRQLKTLERKTRDLEKQLEVKVSEADRLGAAVEKLESHLVDERADMQKTQQELRDLQRVSEDVERALEEVTKERDRNAAELVGVREECGNLRSKLQLAEEGHRKDKDLLEEELSYLRGATVTLEEALASVEGQHVTIERELSALREEREALQVKIETQEKERNGERVKLQEELKKLRETREVTERHLAELARERDEVKNELEMVEVRHEETKARLEKEAEGHQSQYEKASEELLETRKERDTLREDAEAAASERDTRERELGRLRRTEEKLSSQAETEAKLRQDEIERNSLLQEELERKIGSLEAQLRTIEQERDGVARELAEMTDERARLESDLLLSRQGAEKIHAQLHEAESAKAKLESESRELQSKYRDADEKLKVTNEEKVALAVTIGELEERVVRVRSELEDSSGKEAVLKDQLMAARREIEQVLLDLELVRQEREREQEELQQCRVSEAKWSDELHRLREEKKELNKHMAILSGDSKAEVLLKQIKAEKDRIQHELGDQQRERQQVEDAGRILRTEINGLRVELVEAEEKVKRVNSLQEKLHSTEERFRRAQAELSKSKEEQNILSRKLTSAEATAAVTEEEKKRLEKRVEVVREEGERALEEAVSEALKEAESSREAAEDDLRAALQRAKEQIEQHVEAEAALKAELGAAKRPKRQAARKTPSGDEVVRLPSRRKANLVKDPRMGKIYRKAPKEVDDLTELQGVGEVICRRLHDAGIYTYRQVAEWKAPQIRAISEDLNLKERIRRDGWQKQARALHKKKYGQAP
;
A
#
# COMPACT_ATOMS: atom_id res chain seq x y z
N MET A 1 36.76 -22.15 -70.41
CA MET A 1 36.20 -22.31 -69.05
C MET A 1 35.58 -23.68 -69.04
N ASP A 2 36.21 -24.61 -68.36
CA ASP A 2 36.17 -25.99 -68.81
C ASP A 2 35.38 -26.83 -67.80
N ALA A 3 34.65 -27.84 -68.28
CA ALA A 3 33.73 -28.62 -67.44
C ALA A 3 34.42 -29.24 -66.20
N ILE A 4 35.72 -29.51 -66.31
CA ILE A 4 36.59 -30.03 -65.24
C ILE A 4 36.61 -29.08 -64.02
N THR A 5 36.71 -27.76 -64.24
CA THR A 5 36.74 -26.78 -63.14
C THR A 5 35.40 -26.74 -62.40
N TYR A 6 34.28 -26.86 -63.13
CA TYR A 6 32.94 -26.89 -62.55
C TYR A 6 32.70 -28.16 -61.73
N PHE A 7 33.20 -29.31 -62.20
CA PHE A 7 33.09 -30.59 -61.50
C PHE A 7 33.87 -30.62 -60.18
N LEU A 8 35.12 -30.13 -60.21
CA LEU A 8 36.01 -30.08 -59.03
C LEU A 8 35.46 -29.19 -57.91
N VAL A 9 35.00 -27.98 -58.25
CA VAL A 9 34.43 -27.05 -57.25
C VAL A 9 33.17 -27.63 -56.62
N ASN A 10 32.27 -28.22 -57.42
CA ASN A 10 31.00 -28.74 -56.92
C ASN A 10 31.20 -29.97 -56.00
N TYR A 11 32.04 -30.95 -56.39
CA TYR A 11 32.34 -32.11 -55.54
C TYR A 11 33.14 -31.73 -54.28
N GLY A 12 34.04 -30.73 -54.36
CA GLY A 12 34.74 -30.20 -53.19
C GLY A 12 33.78 -29.60 -52.16
N LEU A 13 32.78 -28.84 -52.61
CA LEU A 13 31.73 -28.28 -51.76
C LEU A 13 30.87 -29.36 -51.09
N TYR A 14 30.37 -30.35 -51.83
CA TYR A 14 29.58 -31.44 -51.23
C TYR A 14 30.39 -32.30 -50.24
N SER A 15 31.70 -32.47 -50.48
CA SER A 15 32.61 -33.14 -49.55
C SER A 15 32.74 -32.38 -48.23
N LEU A 16 33.06 -31.07 -48.29
CA LEU A 16 33.16 -30.20 -47.12
C LEU A 16 31.84 -30.13 -46.33
N LEU A 17 30.70 -30.04 -47.02
CA LEU A 17 29.38 -29.90 -46.42
C LEU A 17 28.91 -31.17 -45.69
N LEU A 18 29.52 -32.33 -45.94
CA LEU A 18 29.27 -33.58 -45.21
C LEU A 18 30.32 -33.83 -44.10
N ILE A 19 31.60 -33.55 -44.37
CA ILE A 19 32.70 -33.82 -43.44
C ILE A 19 32.68 -32.87 -42.24
N VAL A 20 32.37 -31.58 -42.44
CA VAL A 20 32.40 -30.59 -41.35
C VAL A 20 31.31 -30.86 -40.29
N PRO A 21 30.03 -31.12 -40.65
CA PRO A 21 29.02 -31.52 -39.65
C PRO A 21 29.36 -32.82 -38.91
N ALA A 22 29.94 -33.81 -39.60
CA ALA A 22 30.36 -35.06 -38.98
C ALA A 22 31.49 -34.85 -37.95
N ALA A 23 32.48 -34.00 -38.28
CA ALA A 23 33.54 -33.63 -37.36
C ALA A 23 33.02 -32.85 -36.14
N LEU A 24 32.07 -31.92 -36.34
CA LEU A 24 31.43 -31.17 -35.26
C LEU A 24 30.58 -32.07 -34.34
N LEU A 25 29.85 -33.04 -34.89
CA LEU A 25 29.14 -34.05 -34.10
C LEU A 25 30.10 -34.93 -33.30
N GLY A 26 31.23 -35.35 -33.89
CA GLY A 26 32.28 -36.08 -33.18
C GLY A 26 32.87 -35.28 -32.01
N ALA A 27 33.15 -33.99 -32.21
CA ALA A 27 33.63 -33.10 -31.15
C ALA A 27 32.58 -32.90 -30.04
N ALA A 28 31.31 -32.70 -30.40
CA ALA A 28 30.22 -32.53 -29.43
C ALA A 28 29.98 -33.79 -28.58
N LEU A 29 30.00 -34.98 -29.20
CA LEU A 29 29.90 -36.25 -28.48
C LEU A 29 31.11 -36.51 -27.58
N GLY A 30 32.32 -36.18 -28.04
CA GLY A 30 33.53 -36.23 -27.21
C GLY A 30 33.46 -35.30 -26.01
N TRP A 31 32.97 -34.06 -26.18
CA TRP A 31 32.80 -33.10 -25.10
C TRP A 31 31.73 -33.53 -24.08
N LEU A 32 30.60 -34.08 -24.53
CA LEU A 32 29.56 -34.62 -23.65
C LEU A 32 30.04 -35.86 -22.87
N ALA A 33 30.85 -36.74 -23.49
CA ALA A 33 31.46 -37.87 -22.79
C ALA A 33 32.48 -37.40 -21.74
N TRP A 34 33.35 -36.44 -22.10
CA TRP A 34 34.34 -35.86 -21.19
C TRP A 34 33.69 -35.09 -20.04
N GLY A 35 32.60 -34.37 -20.29
CA GLY A 35 31.80 -33.68 -19.27
C GLY A 35 31.20 -34.63 -18.24
N LYS A 36 30.66 -35.78 -18.69
CA LYS A 36 30.17 -36.84 -17.78
C LYS A 36 31.29 -37.47 -16.96
N TYR A 37 32.44 -37.76 -17.58
CA TYR A 37 33.63 -38.24 -16.86
C TYR A 37 34.08 -37.23 -15.79
N ARG A 38 34.17 -35.94 -16.15
CA ARG A 38 34.54 -34.85 -15.23
C ARG A 38 33.57 -34.69 -14.07
N ALA A 39 32.27 -34.80 -14.31
CA ALA A 39 31.26 -34.74 -13.26
C ALA A 39 31.44 -35.90 -12.26
N GLY A 40 31.62 -37.13 -12.76
CA GLY A 40 31.89 -38.30 -11.91
C GLY A 40 33.22 -38.22 -11.13
N GLU A 41 34.27 -37.64 -11.72
CA GLU A 41 35.55 -37.40 -11.02
C GLU A 41 35.41 -36.36 -9.89
N ILE A 42 34.52 -35.37 -10.04
CA ILE A 42 34.25 -34.36 -9.01
C ILE A 42 33.36 -34.94 -7.91
N GLU A 43 32.26 -35.62 -8.27
CA GLU A 43 31.33 -36.22 -7.31
C GLU A 43 31.99 -37.32 -6.47
N SER A 44 32.85 -38.16 -7.08
CA SER A 44 33.63 -39.15 -6.33
C SER A 44 34.65 -38.50 -5.39
N ARG A 45 35.29 -37.38 -5.77
CA ARG A 45 36.15 -36.64 -4.82
C ARG A 45 35.38 -36.01 -3.68
N GLN A 46 34.21 -35.44 -3.93
CA GLN A 46 33.36 -34.88 -2.87
C GLN A 46 32.93 -35.96 -1.87
N ARG A 47 32.48 -37.12 -2.36
CA ARG A 47 32.16 -38.29 -1.51
C ARG A 47 33.39 -38.83 -0.77
N LEU A 48 34.60 -38.69 -1.31
CA LEU A 48 35.84 -39.04 -0.62
C LEU A 48 36.13 -38.05 0.53
N GLU A 49 36.09 -36.76 0.26
CA GLU A 49 36.31 -35.69 1.24
C GLU A 49 35.26 -35.75 2.39
N GLU A 50 34.01 -36.08 2.08
CA GLU A 50 32.95 -36.33 3.07
C GLU A 50 33.24 -37.57 3.92
N ALA A 51 33.61 -38.70 3.30
CA ALA A 51 33.94 -39.94 4.02
C ALA A 51 35.21 -39.80 4.88
N GLU A 52 36.20 -39.01 4.44
CA GLU A 52 37.39 -38.67 5.24
C GLU A 52 37.02 -37.79 6.43
N GLN A 53 36.22 -36.73 6.24
CA GLN A 53 35.75 -35.87 7.34
C GLN A 53 34.94 -36.66 8.38
N VAL A 54 34.02 -37.54 7.94
CA VAL A 54 33.26 -38.41 8.85
C VAL A 54 34.19 -39.36 9.59
N ASN A 55 35.17 -39.97 8.93
CA ASN A 55 36.13 -40.86 9.59
C ASN A 55 37.00 -40.10 10.62
N GLU A 56 37.52 -38.90 10.31
CA GLU A 56 38.26 -38.08 11.27
C GLU A 56 37.40 -37.68 12.49
N VAL A 57 36.19 -37.18 12.26
CA VAL A 57 35.27 -36.77 13.34
C VAL A 57 34.90 -37.95 14.23
N VAL A 58 34.64 -39.12 13.65
CA VAL A 58 34.28 -40.33 14.40
C VAL A 58 35.49 -40.93 15.12
N GLU A 59 36.71 -40.86 14.58
CA GLU A 59 37.93 -41.23 15.32
C GLU A 59 38.21 -40.28 16.51
N ILE A 60 37.95 -38.98 16.33
CA ILE A 60 38.04 -37.96 17.39
C ILE A 60 36.93 -38.13 18.44
N ALA A 61 35.74 -38.63 18.07
CA ALA A 61 34.69 -38.99 19.02
C ALA A 61 35.04 -40.28 19.77
N LEU A 62 35.41 -41.34 19.05
CA LEU A 62 35.77 -42.64 19.61
C LEU A 62 36.96 -42.57 20.58
N SER A 63 37.97 -41.74 20.29
CA SER A 63 39.08 -41.50 21.23
C SER A 63 38.61 -40.84 22.52
N LYS A 64 37.73 -39.82 22.44
CA LYS A 64 37.14 -39.17 23.64
C LYS A 64 36.23 -40.11 24.43
N GLU A 65 35.41 -40.93 23.78
CA GLU A 65 34.55 -41.89 24.48
C GLU A 65 35.33 -43.07 25.07
N ARG A 66 36.43 -43.49 24.45
CA ARG A 66 37.38 -44.45 25.05
C ARG A 66 38.12 -43.85 26.25
N GLU A 67 38.53 -42.58 26.19
CA GLU A 67 39.09 -41.87 27.34
C GLU A 67 38.07 -41.72 28.48
N ARG A 68 36.82 -41.34 28.18
CA ARG A 68 35.72 -41.28 29.17
C ARG A 68 35.47 -42.64 29.81
N LEU A 69 35.28 -43.69 29.01
CA LEU A 69 35.06 -45.05 29.49
C LEU A 69 36.22 -45.56 30.35
N LYS A 70 37.46 -45.25 29.98
CA LYS A 70 38.65 -45.53 30.80
C LYS A 70 38.63 -44.76 32.12
N ASN A 71 38.34 -43.45 32.09
CA ASN A 71 38.23 -42.63 33.30
C ASN A 71 37.15 -43.16 34.25
N TYR A 72 35.98 -43.59 33.74
CA TYR A 72 34.93 -44.19 34.58
C TYR A 72 35.38 -45.52 35.22
N GLN A 73 36.06 -46.39 34.47
CA GLN A 73 36.63 -47.63 35.00
C GLN A 73 37.70 -47.35 36.07
N GLU A 74 38.58 -46.37 35.85
CA GLU A 74 39.59 -45.96 36.85
C GLU A 74 38.94 -45.36 38.11
N THR A 75 37.87 -44.54 37.98
CA THR A 75 37.13 -44.05 39.16
C THR A 75 36.41 -45.15 39.94
N GLY A 76 36.00 -46.25 39.29
CA GLY A 76 35.47 -47.43 39.98
C GLY A 76 36.53 -48.22 40.76
N GLY A 77 37.81 -48.12 40.37
CA GLY A 77 38.94 -48.77 41.06
C GLY A 77 39.54 -47.98 42.22
N VAL A 78 39.27 -46.68 42.34
CA VAL A 78 39.85 -45.83 43.39
C VAL A 78 38.97 -45.83 44.65
N LYS A 79 39.53 -46.40 45.72
CA LYS A 79 38.90 -46.63 47.03
C LYS A 79 38.01 -45.48 47.54
N GLY A 80 36.74 -45.80 47.84
CA GLY A 80 36.05 -45.25 49.00
C GLY A 80 35.01 -44.15 48.78
N ALA A 81 34.00 -44.37 47.92
CA ALA A 81 32.76 -43.60 47.94
C ALA A 81 31.54 -44.52 47.68
N PRO A 82 30.42 -44.37 48.43
CA PRO A 82 29.20 -45.14 48.20
C PRO A 82 28.40 -44.54 47.02
N VAL A 83 28.76 -44.94 45.81
CA VAL A 83 27.99 -44.66 44.58
C VAL A 83 27.40 -45.98 44.08
N ASN A 84 26.15 -45.96 43.62
CA ASN A 84 25.42 -47.17 43.21
C ASN A 84 26.18 -47.93 42.11
N SER A 85 26.68 -49.13 42.40
CA SER A 85 27.45 -49.96 41.45
C SER A 85 26.68 -50.13 40.13
N LEU A 86 25.39 -50.48 40.21
CA LEU A 86 24.46 -50.62 39.10
C LEU A 86 24.34 -49.37 38.20
N GLU A 87 24.53 -48.17 38.74
CA GLU A 87 24.43 -46.91 37.96
C GLU A 87 25.75 -46.58 37.27
N LEU A 88 26.88 -46.91 37.89
CA LEU A 88 28.20 -46.89 37.24
C LEU A 88 28.27 -47.95 36.13
N GLU A 89 27.77 -49.16 36.39
CA GLU A 89 27.66 -50.26 35.43
C GLU A 89 26.78 -49.88 34.23
N ARG A 90 25.56 -49.36 34.45
CA ARG A 90 24.68 -48.85 33.37
C ARG A 90 25.37 -47.80 32.50
N LYS A 91 26.14 -46.86 33.09
CA LYS A 91 26.86 -45.83 32.34
C LYS A 91 28.08 -46.39 31.58
N ILE A 92 28.79 -47.35 32.17
CA ILE A 92 29.87 -48.08 31.47
C ILE A 92 29.29 -48.92 30.31
N GLU A 93 28.09 -49.49 30.45
CA GLU A 93 27.39 -50.15 29.35
C GLU A 93 26.89 -49.19 28.28
N ALA A 94 26.32 -48.04 28.65
CA ALA A 94 25.93 -47.01 27.68
C ALA A 94 27.15 -46.58 26.85
N LEU A 95 28.25 -46.20 27.51
CA LEU A 95 29.49 -45.85 26.83
C LEU A 95 30.08 -47.01 26.00
N ARG A 96 29.81 -48.29 26.33
CA ARG A 96 30.17 -49.43 25.46
C ARG A 96 29.29 -49.45 24.21
N ARG A 97 27.98 -49.28 24.32
CA ARG A 97 27.05 -49.19 23.17
C ARG A 97 27.44 -48.02 22.25
N ASP A 98 27.68 -46.84 22.82
CA ASP A 98 28.10 -45.64 22.09
C ASP A 98 29.43 -45.86 21.36
N ASN A 99 30.43 -46.48 22.01
CA ASN A 99 31.69 -46.85 21.37
C ASN A 99 31.50 -47.90 20.26
N GLU A 100 30.63 -48.90 20.46
CA GLU A 100 30.30 -49.87 19.40
C GLU A 100 29.58 -49.23 18.22
N GLU A 101 28.73 -48.23 18.44
CA GLU A 101 28.02 -47.49 17.38
C GLU A 101 28.96 -46.57 16.62
N LEU A 102 29.84 -45.82 17.31
CA LEU A 102 30.94 -45.09 16.67
C LEU A 102 31.86 -46.03 15.89
N GLU A 103 32.15 -47.23 16.39
CA GLU A 103 32.89 -48.25 15.63
C GLU A 103 32.12 -48.80 14.42
N LYS A 104 30.79 -48.95 14.49
CA LYS A 104 29.96 -49.37 13.36
C LYS A 104 29.96 -48.28 12.27
N ILE A 105 29.78 -47.01 12.65
CA ILE A 105 29.83 -45.85 11.75
C ILE A 105 31.22 -45.72 11.10
N LEU A 106 32.29 -45.82 11.87
CA LEU A 106 33.68 -45.81 11.36
C LEU A 106 33.95 -46.97 10.39
N LYS A 107 33.39 -48.17 10.64
CA LYS A 107 33.48 -49.32 9.73
C LYS A 107 32.63 -49.14 8.46
N VAL A 108 31.62 -48.27 8.45
CA VAL A 108 30.86 -47.88 7.25
C VAL A 108 31.62 -46.81 6.46
N ALA A 109 32.00 -45.69 7.10
CA ALA A 109 32.74 -44.61 6.45
C ALA A 109 34.04 -45.08 5.79
N ARG A 110 34.78 -46.01 6.42
CA ARG A 110 35.98 -46.63 5.81
C ARG A 110 35.68 -47.56 4.63
N LYS A 111 34.52 -48.20 4.58
CA LYS A 111 34.07 -48.98 3.40
C LYS A 111 33.66 -48.06 2.26
N GLU A 112 32.96 -46.98 2.56
CA GLU A 112 32.54 -45.98 1.58
C GLU A 112 33.76 -45.28 0.98
N ARG A 113 34.70 -44.84 1.82
CA ARG A 113 36.04 -44.37 1.40
C ARG A 113 36.72 -45.38 0.46
N ALA A 114 36.84 -46.65 0.86
CA ALA A 114 37.51 -47.66 0.04
C ALA A 114 36.79 -47.94 -1.30
N ALA A 115 35.45 -47.90 -1.31
CA ALA A 115 34.66 -48.05 -2.54
C ALA A 115 34.84 -46.86 -3.49
N VAL A 116 34.88 -45.64 -2.95
CA VAL A 116 35.17 -44.41 -3.70
C VAL A 116 36.60 -44.39 -4.22
N GLU A 117 37.59 -44.79 -3.41
CA GLU A 117 38.98 -44.95 -3.84
C GLU A 117 39.12 -46.00 -4.97
N SER A 118 38.41 -47.13 -4.89
CA SER A 118 38.39 -48.12 -5.99
C SER A 118 37.71 -47.58 -7.25
N SER A 119 36.60 -46.85 -7.13
CA SER A 119 35.93 -46.24 -8.29
C SER A 119 36.80 -45.16 -8.95
N LEU A 120 37.51 -44.35 -8.16
CA LEU A 120 38.45 -43.35 -8.67
C LEU A 120 39.68 -44.01 -9.33
N ALA A 121 40.16 -45.14 -8.80
CA ALA A 121 41.21 -45.94 -9.42
C ALA A 121 40.76 -46.58 -10.75
N GLU A 122 39.54 -47.12 -10.82
CA GLU A 122 38.93 -47.61 -12.06
C GLU A 122 38.79 -46.50 -13.11
N MET A 123 38.31 -45.31 -12.72
CA MET A 123 38.22 -44.14 -13.60
C MET A 123 39.60 -43.68 -14.08
N ALA A 124 40.62 -43.69 -13.21
CA ALA A 124 42.00 -43.41 -13.60
C ALA A 124 42.58 -44.46 -14.58
N GLN A 125 42.20 -45.73 -14.44
CA GLN A 125 42.57 -46.79 -15.37
C GLN A 125 41.83 -46.65 -16.72
N GLN A 126 40.54 -46.28 -16.71
CA GLN A 126 39.78 -45.96 -17.92
C GLN A 126 40.39 -44.75 -18.65
N LYS A 127 40.73 -43.68 -17.93
CA LYS A 127 41.44 -42.52 -18.48
C LYS A 127 42.76 -42.93 -19.13
N LYS A 128 43.53 -43.82 -18.50
CA LYS A 128 44.79 -44.34 -19.06
C LYS A 128 44.55 -45.20 -20.31
N SER A 129 43.47 -45.99 -20.38
CA SER A 129 43.06 -46.67 -21.62
C SER A 129 42.74 -45.65 -22.71
N ILE A 130 41.90 -44.66 -22.42
CA ILE A 130 41.52 -43.61 -23.38
C ILE A 130 42.75 -42.82 -23.87
N GLU A 131 43.73 -42.55 -23.01
CA GLU A 131 45.00 -41.94 -23.40
C GLU A 131 45.85 -42.87 -24.29
N GLN A 132 45.86 -44.18 -24.04
CA GLN A 132 46.52 -45.17 -24.91
C GLN A 132 45.79 -45.37 -26.24
N ASP A 133 44.45 -45.36 -26.25
CA ASP A 133 43.61 -45.46 -27.44
C ASP A 133 43.75 -44.20 -28.31
N LEU A 134 43.75 -43.01 -27.70
CA LEU A 134 44.04 -41.74 -28.39
C LEU A 134 45.48 -41.66 -28.89
N ALA A 135 46.46 -42.17 -28.13
CA ALA A 135 47.84 -42.31 -28.63
C ALA A 135 47.90 -43.27 -29.81
N GLY A 136 47.18 -44.40 -29.77
CA GLY A 136 47.06 -45.35 -30.87
C GLY A 136 46.33 -44.77 -32.10
N MET A 137 45.32 -43.92 -31.90
CA MET A 137 44.66 -43.19 -32.98
C MET A 137 45.55 -42.09 -33.57
N ASN A 138 46.35 -41.40 -32.75
CA ASN A 138 47.33 -40.42 -33.23
C ASN A 138 48.50 -41.10 -33.96
N LEU A 139 48.96 -42.26 -33.51
CA LEU A 139 49.92 -43.09 -34.23
C LEU A 139 49.36 -43.56 -35.57
N LYS A 140 48.11 -44.06 -35.62
CA LYS A 140 47.43 -44.41 -36.89
C LYS A 140 47.23 -43.20 -37.80
N ARG A 141 46.98 -42.01 -37.23
CA ARG A 141 46.89 -40.74 -37.99
C ARG A 141 48.26 -40.31 -38.52
N GLU A 142 49.33 -40.54 -37.77
CA GLU A 142 50.70 -40.37 -38.26
C GLU A 142 51.08 -41.44 -39.29
N GLU A 143 50.63 -42.68 -39.18
CA GLU A 143 50.84 -43.74 -40.18
C GLU A 143 50.13 -43.38 -41.49
N ILE A 144 48.85 -42.99 -41.44
CA ILE A 144 48.12 -42.43 -42.60
C ILE A 144 48.81 -41.16 -43.14
N GLY A 145 49.33 -40.31 -42.25
CA GLY A 145 50.12 -39.14 -42.62
C GLY A 145 51.46 -39.48 -43.29
N LYS A 146 52.10 -40.59 -42.89
CA LYS A 146 53.35 -41.11 -43.45
C LYS A 146 53.10 -41.89 -44.75
N GLU A 147 51.95 -42.54 -44.91
CA GLU A 147 51.47 -43.09 -46.19
C GLU A 147 51.21 -41.94 -47.18
N LEU A 148 50.52 -40.88 -46.78
CA LEU A 148 50.35 -39.66 -47.58
C LEU A 148 51.69 -38.98 -47.91
N ALA A 149 52.63 -38.96 -46.97
CA ALA A 149 53.99 -38.42 -47.17
C ALA A 149 54.97 -39.41 -47.84
N SER A 150 54.55 -40.63 -48.19
CA SER A 150 55.43 -41.64 -48.82
C SER A 150 55.66 -41.39 -50.31
N GLN A 151 54.99 -40.40 -50.90
CA GLN A 151 55.24 -39.94 -52.27
C GLN A 151 56.35 -38.87 -52.31
N SER A 152 57.55 -39.30 -52.73
CA SER A 152 58.78 -38.51 -52.94
C SER A 152 59.60 -38.15 -51.69
N PRO A 153 60.95 -38.02 -51.79
CA PRO A 153 61.79 -38.71 -50.81
C PRO A 153 62.93 -37.91 -50.14
N GLY A 154 63.29 -38.35 -48.93
CA GLY A 154 64.66 -38.24 -48.36
C GLY A 154 64.94 -37.02 -47.46
N GLY A 155 65.59 -37.17 -46.29
CA GLY A 155 65.91 -38.42 -45.57
C GLY A 155 66.96 -38.27 -44.45
N ALA A 156 66.63 -38.83 -43.26
CA ALA A 156 67.51 -39.16 -42.11
C ALA A 156 68.31 -38.03 -41.40
N GLY A 157 68.49 -38.05 -40.06
CA GLY A 157 67.88 -38.91 -39.02
C GLY A 157 68.74 -39.06 -37.73
N SER A 158 68.09 -39.45 -36.61
CA SER A 158 68.68 -39.78 -35.28
C SER A 158 69.31 -38.59 -34.50
N GLY A 159 69.30 -38.47 -33.15
CA GLY A 159 68.76 -39.32 -32.05
C GLY A 159 69.84 -39.60 -30.97
N GLY A 160 69.65 -39.45 -29.64
CA GLY A 160 68.45 -39.10 -28.84
C GLY A 160 68.75 -39.00 -27.30
N ASP A 161 67.75 -39.32 -26.46
CA ASP A 161 67.78 -39.50 -24.97
C ASP A 161 67.95 -38.29 -23.98
N HIS A 162 67.51 -38.57 -22.74
CA HIS A 162 67.46 -37.78 -21.49
C HIS A 162 68.73 -38.03 -20.60
N PRO A 163 68.89 -37.52 -19.34
CA PRO A 163 68.11 -36.51 -18.58
C PRO A 163 68.94 -35.45 -17.78
N GLY A 164 68.28 -34.33 -17.42
CA GLY A 164 68.44 -33.64 -16.10
C GLY A 164 69.68 -32.76 -15.84
N GLY A 165 69.60 -31.85 -14.85
CA GLY A 165 70.75 -31.01 -14.45
C GLY A 165 70.43 -29.67 -13.77
N ASN A 166 70.01 -29.73 -12.51
CA ASN A 166 69.77 -28.66 -11.53
C ASN A 166 70.81 -27.49 -11.47
N ARG A 167 70.42 -26.37 -10.81
CA ARG A 167 71.20 -25.19 -10.37
C ARG A 167 71.55 -24.14 -11.43
N GLU A 168 71.69 -22.83 -11.15
CA GLU A 168 71.27 -21.85 -10.12
C GLU A 168 72.14 -20.61 -10.43
N SER A 169 71.54 -19.42 -10.61
CA SER A 169 72.24 -18.12 -10.44
C SER A 169 73.37 -17.76 -11.46
N GLU A 170 73.84 -16.52 -11.66
CA GLU A 170 73.45 -15.21 -11.12
C GLU A 170 74.07 -14.05 -11.97
N LYS A 171 73.39 -12.88 -12.08
CA LYS A 171 73.98 -11.55 -12.47
C LYS A 171 74.54 -11.46 -13.92
N LYS A 172 74.70 -10.33 -14.64
CA LYS A 172 74.31 -8.89 -14.65
C LYS A 172 74.47 -8.45 -16.14
N GLY A 173 73.79 -7.47 -16.73
CA GLY A 173 72.77 -6.52 -16.27
C GLY A 173 73.06 -5.08 -16.73
N GLN A 174 72.01 -4.23 -16.82
CA GLN A 174 72.05 -2.79 -17.21
C GLN A 174 72.23 -2.58 -18.74
N ALA A 175 71.80 -1.48 -19.38
CA ALA A 175 71.26 -0.19 -18.92
C ALA A 175 70.28 0.38 -20.01
N GLU A 176 69.62 1.56 -19.97
CA GLU A 176 69.40 2.61 -18.96
C GLU A 176 68.19 3.49 -19.39
N VAL A 177 67.41 4.07 -18.45
CA VAL A 177 66.64 5.31 -18.69
C VAL A 177 66.64 6.17 -17.42
N ILE A 178 66.90 7.47 -17.58
CA ILE A 178 67.25 8.40 -16.49
C ILE A 178 66.00 9.10 -15.92
N VAL A 179 65.87 9.09 -14.58
CA VAL A 179 64.96 10.00 -13.82
C VAL A 179 65.68 10.44 -12.53
N SER A 180 65.38 11.65 -12.04
CA SER A 180 66.12 12.35 -10.99
C SER A 180 66.42 11.51 -9.73
N LYS A 181 67.62 11.68 -9.17
CA LYS A 181 68.07 11.00 -7.93
C LYS A 181 67.50 11.63 -6.64
N GLY A 182 66.83 12.78 -6.73
CA GLY A 182 66.31 13.53 -5.58
C GLY A 182 64.95 13.01 -5.10
N GLU A 183 63.93 13.09 -5.96
CA GLU A 183 62.54 12.77 -5.59
C GLU A 183 62.37 11.28 -5.25
N ARG A 184 63.04 10.40 -6.00
CA ARG A 184 63.09 8.95 -5.73
C ARG A 184 63.63 8.61 -4.33
N LYS A 185 64.41 9.49 -3.68
CA LYS A 185 64.85 9.29 -2.28
C LYS A 185 63.79 9.71 -1.27
N LYS A 186 63.07 10.83 -1.50
CA LYS A 186 61.97 11.28 -0.63
C LYS A 186 60.80 10.29 -0.63
N PHE A 187 60.25 9.98 -1.81
CA PHE A 187 59.18 8.98 -1.96
C PHE A 187 59.55 7.60 -1.40
N LYS A 188 60.82 7.17 -1.50
CA LYS A 188 61.27 5.90 -0.93
C LYS A 188 61.48 5.95 0.59
N ALA A 189 61.69 7.11 1.19
CA ALA A 189 61.68 7.30 2.64
C ALA A 189 60.24 7.35 3.18
N GLU A 190 59.37 8.13 2.55
CA GLU A 190 57.95 8.27 2.89
C GLU A 190 57.19 6.94 2.74
N LYS A 191 57.38 6.22 1.63
CA LYS A 191 56.84 4.86 1.45
C LYS A 191 57.31 3.91 2.56
N ARG A 192 58.59 3.96 2.96
CA ARG A 192 59.13 3.13 4.05
C ARG A 192 58.64 3.54 5.44
N ALA A 193 58.20 4.79 5.63
CA ALA A 193 57.53 5.23 6.85
C ALA A 193 56.09 4.69 6.89
N LEU A 194 55.34 4.86 5.79
CA LEU A 194 53.97 4.33 5.66
C LEU A 194 53.93 2.80 5.74
N GLU A 195 54.89 2.09 5.14
CA GLU A 195 55.05 0.63 5.28
C GLU A 195 55.32 0.22 6.74
N LYS A 196 56.07 1.02 7.51
CA LYS A 196 56.30 0.77 8.94
C LYS A 196 55.05 1.00 9.78
N GLU A 197 54.28 2.05 9.51
CA GLU A 197 53.05 2.33 10.26
C GLU A 197 51.91 1.37 9.90
N LEU A 198 51.79 0.98 8.64
CA LEU A 198 50.85 -0.07 8.24
C LEU A 198 51.25 -1.43 8.86
N ALA A 199 52.56 -1.68 9.02
CA ALA A 199 53.06 -2.85 9.74
C ALA A 199 52.96 -2.74 11.28
N SER A 200 52.91 -1.54 11.89
CA SER A 200 52.66 -1.36 13.34
C SER A 200 51.16 -1.57 13.64
N ALA A 201 50.28 -0.84 12.95
CA ALA A 201 48.83 -1.00 13.01
C ALA A 201 48.41 -2.44 12.71
N GLY A 202 48.98 -3.05 11.66
CA GLY A 202 48.74 -4.45 11.28
C GLY A 202 49.29 -5.49 12.27
N ARG A 203 50.12 -5.11 13.25
CA ARG A 203 50.49 -5.97 14.40
C ARG A 203 49.55 -5.75 15.58
N ASP A 204 49.17 -4.51 15.87
CA ASP A 204 48.31 -4.20 17.03
C ASP A 204 46.85 -4.59 16.81
N LEU A 205 46.35 -4.55 15.57
CA LEU A 205 45.06 -5.17 15.21
C LEU A 205 45.08 -6.69 15.43
N ARG A 206 46.17 -7.38 15.05
CA ARG A 206 46.35 -8.83 15.30
C ARG A 206 46.45 -9.16 16.79
N LYS A 207 47.11 -8.33 17.60
CA LYS A 207 47.07 -8.45 19.06
C LYS A 207 45.65 -8.33 19.60
N LYS A 208 44.89 -7.31 19.18
CA LYS A 208 43.50 -7.06 19.60
C LYS A 208 42.57 -8.22 19.24
N LEU A 209 42.64 -8.74 18.01
CA LEU A 209 41.92 -9.95 17.60
C LEU A 209 42.26 -11.14 18.50
N SER A 210 43.55 -11.45 18.70
CA SER A 210 43.97 -12.56 19.56
C SER A 210 43.56 -12.40 21.03
N ALA A 211 43.31 -11.18 21.50
CA ALA A 211 42.79 -10.90 22.84
C ALA A 211 41.26 -11.08 22.91
N ALA A 212 40.53 -10.64 21.87
CA ALA A 212 39.09 -10.86 21.74
C ALA A 212 38.76 -12.37 21.61
N GLU A 213 39.48 -13.10 20.76
CA GLU A 213 39.40 -14.56 20.62
C GLU A 213 39.65 -15.28 21.96
N LYS A 214 40.64 -14.84 22.75
CA LYS A 214 40.92 -15.40 24.09
C LYS A 214 39.84 -15.02 25.12
N SER A 215 39.08 -13.94 24.92
CA SER A 215 37.92 -13.61 25.74
C SER A 215 36.72 -14.48 25.37
N ALA A 216 36.38 -14.55 24.07
CA ALA A 216 35.29 -15.38 23.56
C ALA A 216 35.46 -16.86 23.94
N ASN A 217 36.67 -17.41 23.80
CA ASN A 217 36.99 -18.78 24.20
C ASN A 217 36.91 -19.03 25.72
N ARG A 218 36.96 -18.00 26.58
CA ARG A 218 36.67 -18.12 28.02
C ARG A 218 35.17 -18.13 28.30
N GLN A 219 34.40 -17.34 27.55
CA GLN A 219 32.95 -17.29 27.64
C GLN A 219 32.34 -18.62 27.13
N LEU A 220 32.76 -19.12 25.97
CA LEU A 220 32.40 -20.47 25.47
C LEU A 220 32.69 -21.55 26.51
N LYS A 221 33.92 -21.65 27.04
CA LYS A 221 34.26 -22.61 28.11
C LYS A 221 33.50 -22.43 29.42
N THR A 222 32.81 -21.30 29.62
CA THR A 222 31.91 -21.10 30.75
C THR A 222 30.48 -21.58 30.42
N LEU A 223 30.01 -21.36 29.19
CA LEU A 223 28.73 -21.88 28.70
C LEU A 223 28.77 -23.42 28.55
N GLU A 224 29.82 -23.98 27.96
CA GLU A 224 30.03 -25.44 27.85
C GLU A 224 30.06 -26.15 29.21
N ARG A 225 30.37 -25.44 30.31
CA ARG A 225 30.29 -26.00 31.68
C ARG A 225 28.85 -26.01 32.15
N LYS A 226 28.14 -24.90 31.97
CA LYS A 226 26.71 -24.79 32.31
C LYS A 226 25.85 -25.82 31.56
N THR A 227 26.10 -26.08 30.27
CA THR A 227 25.39 -27.14 29.54
C THR A 227 25.69 -28.51 30.14
N ARG A 228 26.96 -28.86 30.35
CA ARG A 228 27.38 -30.12 31.00
C ARG A 228 26.86 -30.31 32.42
N ASP A 229 26.64 -29.23 33.16
CA ASP A 229 26.07 -29.31 34.52
C ASP A 229 24.52 -29.43 34.49
N LEU A 230 23.85 -28.90 33.47
CA LEU A 230 22.42 -29.15 33.19
C LEU A 230 22.18 -30.57 32.64
N GLU A 231 23.04 -31.06 31.74
CA GLU A 231 23.03 -32.43 31.20
C GLU A 231 23.08 -33.47 32.33
N LYS A 232 23.95 -33.28 33.33
CA LYS A 232 24.00 -34.13 34.54
C LYS A 232 22.73 -34.04 35.40
N GLN A 233 22.12 -32.86 35.51
CA GLN A 233 20.86 -32.71 36.26
C GLN A 233 19.71 -33.44 35.58
N LEU A 234 19.67 -33.41 34.24
CA LEU A 234 18.74 -34.21 33.44
C LEU A 234 19.00 -35.71 33.64
N GLU A 235 20.25 -36.15 33.53
CA GLU A 235 20.67 -37.56 33.69
C GLU A 235 20.29 -38.14 35.06
N VAL A 236 20.48 -37.37 36.14
CA VAL A 236 20.04 -37.74 37.50
C VAL A 236 18.51 -37.84 37.60
N LYS A 237 17.75 -36.98 36.90
CA LYS A 237 16.28 -37.06 36.88
C LYS A 237 15.74 -38.21 36.04
N VAL A 238 16.46 -38.62 35.00
CA VAL A 238 16.16 -39.86 34.26
C VAL A 238 16.44 -41.08 35.15
N SER A 239 17.60 -41.15 35.84
CA SER A 239 17.88 -42.29 36.73
C SER A 239 17.00 -42.34 37.99
N GLU A 240 16.38 -41.23 38.38
CA GLU A 240 15.31 -41.18 39.38
C GLU A 240 13.99 -41.76 38.85
N ALA A 241 13.60 -41.42 37.61
CA ALA A 241 12.42 -41.97 36.96
C ALA A 241 12.54 -43.50 36.72
N ASP A 242 13.70 -43.98 36.24
CA ASP A 242 13.99 -45.41 36.07
C ASP A 242 13.79 -46.21 37.36
N ARG A 243 14.20 -45.66 38.51
CA ARG A 243 14.07 -46.31 39.83
C ARG A 243 12.61 -46.38 40.28
N LEU A 244 11.80 -45.37 39.94
CA LEU A 244 10.36 -45.38 40.22
C LEU A 244 9.63 -46.39 39.32
N GLY A 245 9.96 -46.45 38.03
CA GLY A 245 9.43 -47.47 37.11
C GLY A 245 9.72 -48.89 37.60
N ALA A 246 10.98 -49.18 37.95
CA ALA A 246 11.39 -50.49 38.50
C ALA A 246 10.87 -50.78 39.92
N ALA A 247 10.21 -49.81 40.59
CA ALA A 247 9.44 -50.03 41.81
C ALA A 247 7.97 -50.36 41.50
N VAL A 248 7.37 -49.69 40.51
CA VAL A 248 6.01 -50.00 40.02
C VAL A 248 5.94 -51.43 39.45
N GLU A 249 6.86 -51.82 38.56
CA GLU A 249 6.91 -53.18 38.00
C GLU A 249 6.96 -54.28 39.07
N LYS A 250 7.65 -54.02 40.19
CA LYS A 250 7.71 -54.95 41.33
C LYS A 250 6.39 -55.02 42.07
N LEU A 251 5.76 -53.89 42.37
CA LEU A 251 4.44 -53.85 43.00
C LEU A 251 3.38 -54.55 42.12
N GLU A 252 3.44 -54.34 40.81
CA GLU A 252 2.57 -55.05 39.85
C GLU A 252 2.83 -56.56 39.85
N SER A 253 4.09 -57.02 39.93
CA SER A 253 4.41 -58.46 40.05
C SER A 253 3.89 -59.07 41.35
N HIS A 254 4.06 -58.40 42.50
CA HIS A 254 3.56 -58.88 43.78
C HIS A 254 2.02 -58.94 43.80
N LEU A 255 1.34 -57.95 43.22
CA LEU A 255 -0.12 -57.95 43.05
C LEU A 255 -0.64 -59.04 42.08
N VAL A 256 0.22 -59.63 41.24
CA VAL A 256 -0.14 -60.80 40.41
C VAL A 256 0.03 -62.10 41.19
N ASP A 257 1.13 -62.24 41.94
CA ASP A 257 1.38 -63.42 42.80
C ASP A 257 0.30 -63.55 43.90
N GLU A 258 -0.02 -62.45 44.61
CA GLU A 258 -1.09 -62.41 45.61
C GLU A 258 -2.46 -62.83 45.04
N ARG A 259 -2.75 -62.45 43.78
CA ARG A 259 -3.99 -62.86 43.09
C ARG A 259 -4.02 -64.34 42.73
N ALA A 260 -2.87 -64.98 42.53
CA ALA A 260 -2.79 -66.42 42.29
C ALA A 260 -3.05 -67.22 43.58
N ASP A 261 -2.44 -66.81 44.70
CA ASP A 261 -2.66 -67.47 45.99
C ASP A 261 -4.08 -67.23 46.54
N MET A 262 -4.67 -66.05 46.32
CA MET A 262 -6.07 -65.75 46.68
C MET A 262 -7.11 -66.56 45.89
N GLN A 263 -6.76 -67.18 44.76
CA GLN A 263 -7.64 -68.15 44.06
C GLN A 263 -7.52 -69.56 44.65
N LYS A 264 -6.40 -69.88 45.30
CA LYS A 264 -6.13 -71.17 45.94
C LYS A 264 -6.90 -71.30 47.25
N THR A 265 -6.84 -70.27 48.10
CA THR A 265 -7.48 -70.23 49.41
C THR A 265 -9.01 -70.34 49.34
N GLN A 266 -9.64 -69.88 48.24
CA GLN A 266 -11.09 -70.03 48.02
C GLN A 266 -11.58 -71.48 47.96
N GLN A 267 -10.72 -72.44 47.62
CA GLN A 267 -11.11 -73.85 47.57
C GLN A 267 -11.01 -74.54 48.95
N GLU A 268 -10.10 -74.08 49.80
CA GLU A 268 -9.87 -74.59 51.16
C GLU A 268 -10.87 -74.01 52.17
N LEU A 269 -11.45 -72.85 51.88
CA LEU A 269 -12.38 -72.10 52.76
C LEU A 269 -13.73 -72.80 53.07
N ARG A 270 -13.91 -74.06 52.65
CA ARG A 270 -15.05 -74.91 53.05
C ARG A 270 -14.77 -75.68 54.34
N ASP A 271 -13.50 -75.92 54.66
CA ASP A 271 -13.09 -76.74 55.79
C ASP A 271 -12.79 -75.88 57.04
N LEU A 272 -13.83 -75.76 57.87
CA LEU A 272 -13.74 -75.58 59.32
C LEU A 272 -13.16 -74.26 59.85
N GLN A 273 -14.04 -73.38 60.34
CA GLN A 273 -14.28 -73.08 61.78
C GLN A 273 -13.11 -72.92 62.80
N ARG A 274 -11.83 -72.94 62.40
CA ARG A 274 -10.73 -72.25 63.11
C ARG A 274 -10.76 -70.73 62.86
N VAL A 275 -11.48 -70.36 61.80
CA VAL A 275 -11.70 -69.02 61.24
C VAL A 275 -12.05 -67.94 62.28
N SER A 276 -12.56 -68.24 63.49
CA SER A 276 -12.91 -67.20 64.47
C SER A 276 -11.69 -66.45 65.03
N GLU A 277 -10.64 -67.15 65.46
CA GLU A 277 -9.43 -66.51 66.02
C GLU A 277 -8.55 -65.90 64.91
N ASP A 278 -8.61 -66.48 63.71
CA ASP A 278 -8.01 -65.90 62.51
C ASP A 278 -8.78 -64.66 62.03
N VAL A 279 -10.11 -64.58 62.22
CA VAL A 279 -10.91 -63.38 61.94
C VAL A 279 -10.62 -62.25 62.93
N GLU A 280 -10.37 -62.51 64.21
CA GLU A 280 -9.96 -61.44 65.14
C GLU A 280 -8.58 -60.88 64.79
N ARG A 281 -7.61 -61.73 64.43
CA ARG A 281 -6.30 -61.28 63.92
C ARG A 281 -6.42 -60.58 62.56
N ALA A 282 -7.24 -61.08 61.64
CA ALA A 282 -7.51 -60.43 60.37
C ALA A 282 -8.27 -59.11 60.53
N LEU A 283 -9.10 -58.92 61.56
CA LEU A 283 -9.72 -57.62 61.87
C LEU A 283 -8.70 -56.65 62.48
N GLU A 284 -7.74 -57.14 63.27
CA GLU A 284 -6.59 -56.34 63.71
C GLU A 284 -5.67 -55.96 62.53
N GLU A 285 -5.47 -56.86 61.55
CA GLU A 285 -4.66 -56.57 60.36
C GLU A 285 -5.40 -55.65 59.39
N VAL A 286 -6.70 -55.87 59.14
CA VAL A 286 -7.57 -54.97 58.37
C VAL A 286 -7.71 -53.59 59.02
N THR A 287 -7.64 -53.46 60.35
CA THR A 287 -7.58 -52.12 60.99
C THR A 287 -6.21 -51.48 60.83
N LYS A 288 -5.11 -52.24 60.95
CA LYS A 288 -3.75 -51.75 60.66
C LYS A 288 -3.58 -51.37 59.18
N GLU A 289 -4.18 -52.11 58.26
CA GLU A 289 -4.25 -51.80 56.83
C GLU A 289 -5.16 -50.60 56.57
N ARG A 290 -6.35 -50.52 57.18
CA ARG A 290 -7.19 -49.32 57.08
C ARG A 290 -6.44 -48.07 57.54
N ASP A 291 -5.62 -48.19 58.58
CA ASP A 291 -4.87 -47.06 59.13
C ASP A 291 -3.59 -46.74 58.33
N ARG A 292 -2.94 -47.74 57.72
CA ARG A 292 -1.91 -47.53 56.67
C ARG A 292 -2.51 -46.88 55.42
N ASN A 293 -3.59 -47.43 54.90
CA ASN A 293 -4.34 -46.90 53.76
C ASN A 293 -4.87 -45.49 54.06
N ALA A 294 -5.22 -45.16 55.31
CA ALA A 294 -5.56 -43.81 55.72
C ALA A 294 -4.33 -42.88 55.71
N ALA A 295 -3.16 -43.34 56.15
CA ALA A 295 -1.90 -42.59 56.06
C ALA A 295 -1.45 -42.40 54.60
N GLU A 296 -1.59 -43.42 53.74
CA GLU A 296 -1.34 -43.34 52.30
C GLU A 296 -2.35 -42.42 51.60
N LEU A 297 -3.64 -42.45 51.98
CA LEU A 297 -4.64 -41.48 51.52
C LEU A 297 -4.36 -40.05 52.03
N VAL A 298 -3.62 -39.87 53.12
CA VAL A 298 -3.09 -38.56 53.54
C VAL A 298 -1.89 -38.17 52.69
N GLY A 299 -0.92 -39.07 52.48
CA GLY A 299 0.23 -38.85 51.59
C GLY A 299 -0.20 -38.50 50.16
N VAL A 300 -1.11 -39.27 49.56
CA VAL A 300 -1.70 -39.00 48.25
C VAL A 300 -2.49 -37.68 48.24
N ARG A 301 -3.13 -37.27 49.34
CA ARG A 301 -3.75 -35.93 49.45
C ARG A 301 -2.71 -34.82 49.51
N GLU A 302 -1.60 -35.01 50.22
CA GLU A 302 -0.49 -34.05 50.28
C GLU A 302 0.24 -33.95 48.94
N GLU A 303 0.46 -35.06 48.24
CA GLU A 303 0.98 -35.10 46.87
C GLU A 303 0.00 -34.46 45.88
N CYS A 304 -1.30 -34.77 45.95
CA CYS A 304 -2.34 -34.08 45.19
C CYS A 304 -2.47 -32.60 45.56
N GLY A 305 -2.07 -32.19 46.76
CA GLY A 305 -1.95 -30.80 47.18
C GLY A 305 -0.73 -30.13 46.52
N ASN A 306 0.44 -30.74 46.65
CA ASN A 306 1.70 -30.28 46.07
C ASN A 306 1.66 -30.22 44.53
N LEU A 307 1.04 -31.19 43.88
CA LEU A 307 0.79 -31.18 42.43
C LEU A 307 -0.18 -30.07 42.03
N ARG A 308 -1.22 -29.81 42.83
CA ARG A 308 -2.18 -28.72 42.58
C ARG A 308 -1.56 -27.35 42.80
N SER A 309 -0.68 -27.18 43.78
CA SER A 309 0.13 -25.97 43.98
C SER A 309 1.13 -25.76 42.85
N LYS A 310 1.79 -26.84 42.36
CA LYS A 310 2.65 -26.78 41.17
C LYS A 310 1.86 -26.43 39.91
N LEU A 311 0.66 -26.98 39.74
CA LEU A 311 -0.25 -26.67 38.64
C LEU A 311 -0.69 -25.20 38.71
N GLN A 312 -1.05 -24.68 39.88
CA GLN A 312 -1.39 -23.26 40.07
C GLN A 312 -0.21 -22.33 39.75
N LEU A 313 1.02 -22.69 40.15
CA LEU A 313 2.22 -21.93 39.78
C LEU A 313 2.52 -21.99 38.28
N ALA A 314 2.24 -23.12 37.62
CA ALA A 314 2.34 -23.25 36.17
C ALA A 314 1.24 -22.47 35.42
N GLU A 315 -0.01 -22.50 35.91
CA GLU A 315 -1.11 -21.65 35.42
C GLU A 315 -0.78 -20.16 35.59
N GLU A 316 -0.18 -19.76 36.71
CA GLU A 316 0.29 -18.39 36.92
C GLU A 316 1.45 -18.01 35.99
N GLY A 317 2.35 -18.95 35.67
CA GLY A 317 3.36 -18.78 34.64
C GLY A 317 2.72 -18.55 33.27
N HIS A 318 1.89 -19.49 32.83
CA HIS A 318 1.16 -19.40 31.55
C HIS A 318 0.21 -18.21 31.45
N ARG A 319 -0.34 -17.69 32.56
CA ARG A 319 -1.05 -16.41 32.59
C ARG A 319 -0.11 -15.25 32.29
N LYS A 320 1.04 -15.15 32.98
CA LYS A 320 2.04 -14.09 32.73
C LYS A 320 2.63 -14.16 31.32
N ASP A 321 2.91 -15.37 30.81
CA ASP A 321 3.37 -15.60 29.45
C ASP A 321 2.29 -15.21 28.42
N LYS A 322 1.02 -15.53 28.69
CA LYS A 322 -0.13 -15.10 27.87
C LYS A 322 -0.29 -13.58 27.90
N ASP A 323 -0.20 -12.95 29.07
CA ASP A 323 -0.36 -11.50 29.23
C ASP A 323 0.75 -10.76 28.47
N LEU A 324 1.99 -11.26 28.53
CA LEU A 324 3.13 -10.77 27.72
C LEU A 324 2.89 -10.98 26.21
N LEU A 325 2.40 -12.14 25.79
CA LEU A 325 2.06 -12.40 24.38
C LEU A 325 0.88 -11.53 23.91
N GLU A 326 -0.09 -11.22 24.76
CA GLU A 326 -1.18 -10.28 24.44
C GLU A 326 -0.66 -8.83 24.37
N GLU A 327 0.32 -8.45 25.20
CA GLU A 327 1.01 -7.15 25.10
C GLU A 327 1.84 -7.06 23.81
N GLU A 328 2.66 -8.06 23.47
CA GLU A 328 3.40 -8.13 22.21
C GLU A 328 2.48 -8.15 20.98
N LEU A 329 1.38 -8.91 21.01
CA LEU A 329 0.37 -8.90 19.95
C LEU A 329 -0.35 -7.55 19.86
N SER A 330 -0.55 -6.83 20.97
CA SER A 330 -1.11 -5.48 20.95
C SER A 330 -0.14 -4.47 20.31
N TYR A 331 1.16 -4.59 20.60
CA TYR A 331 2.21 -3.77 19.99
C TYR A 331 2.35 -4.06 18.49
N LEU A 332 2.36 -5.34 18.10
CA LEU A 332 2.39 -5.75 16.70
C LEU A 332 1.14 -5.30 15.93
N ARG A 333 -0.06 -5.36 16.54
CA ARG A 333 -1.28 -4.80 15.94
C ARG A 333 -1.22 -3.28 15.81
N GLY A 334 -0.63 -2.58 16.77
CA GLY A 334 -0.34 -1.15 16.65
C GLY A 334 0.60 -0.85 15.48
N ALA A 335 1.67 -1.64 15.34
CA ALA A 335 2.61 -1.53 14.22
C ALA A 335 1.94 -1.82 12.87
N THR A 336 1.12 -2.86 12.74
CA THR A 336 0.38 -3.14 11.49
C THR A 336 -0.59 -2.02 11.15
N VAL A 337 -1.33 -1.46 12.13
CA VAL A 337 -2.21 -0.31 11.87
C VAL A 337 -1.41 0.91 11.37
N THR A 338 -0.26 1.23 11.96
CA THR A 338 0.57 2.33 11.45
C THR A 338 1.17 2.07 10.07
N LEU A 339 1.38 0.80 9.70
CA LEU A 339 1.79 0.40 8.34
C LEU A 339 0.62 0.44 7.35
N GLU A 340 -0.59 0.07 7.77
CA GLU A 340 -1.83 0.21 6.98
C GLU A 340 -2.17 1.68 6.74
N GLU A 341 -2.04 2.55 7.75
CA GLU A 341 -2.17 4.01 7.60
C GLU A 341 -1.11 4.61 6.65
N ALA A 342 0.14 4.11 6.72
CA ALA A 342 1.20 4.52 5.81
C ALA A 342 0.96 4.03 4.36
N LEU A 343 0.48 2.79 4.19
CA LEU A 343 0.12 2.22 2.88
C LEU A 343 -1.07 2.98 2.27
N ALA A 344 -2.15 3.19 3.03
CA ALA A 344 -3.30 3.97 2.56
C ALA A 344 -2.93 5.43 2.20
N SER A 345 -1.92 6.01 2.86
CA SER A 345 -1.35 7.32 2.50
C SER A 345 -0.58 7.27 1.17
N VAL A 346 0.21 6.22 0.93
CA VAL A 346 0.95 6.01 -0.33
C VAL A 346 0.01 5.65 -1.49
N GLU A 347 -1.01 4.82 -1.26
CA GLU A 347 -2.10 4.56 -2.20
C GLU A 347 -2.86 5.85 -2.53
N GLY A 348 -3.21 6.66 -1.51
CA GLY A 348 -3.80 7.98 -1.71
C GLY A 348 -2.96 8.89 -2.61
N GLN A 349 -1.63 8.88 -2.42
CA GLN A 349 -0.68 9.59 -3.29
C GLN A 349 -0.65 9.00 -4.72
N HIS A 350 -0.65 7.68 -4.86
CA HIS A 350 -0.69 7.00 -6.16
C HIS A 350 -1.92 7.40 -6.96
N VAL A 351 -3.12 7.35 -6.37
CA VAL A 351 -4.37 7.71 -7.08
C VAL A 351 -4.48 9.23 -7.31
N THR A 352 -3.71 10.09 -6.63
CA THR A 352 -3.53 11.49 -7.10
C THR A 352 -2.61 11.56 -8.32
N ILE A 353 -1.47 10.86 -8.31
CA ILE A 353 -0.52 10.82 -9.43
C ILE A 353 -1.17 10.22 -10.69
N GLU A 354 -2.02 9.20 -10.56
CA GLU A 354 -2.76 8.61 -11.68
C GLU A 354 -3.75 9.58 -12.32
N ARG A 355 -4.47 10.36 -11.51
CA ARG A 355 -5.38 11.43 -11.99
C ARG A 355 -4.63 12.58 -12.64
N GLU A 356 -3.42 12.87 -12.18
CA GLU A 356 -2.53 13.87 -12.78
C GLU A 356 -1.94 13.37 -14.10
N LEU A 357 -1.59 12.08 -14.18
CA LEU A 357 -1.17 11.41 -15.41
C LEU A 357 -2.31 11.24 -16.43
N SER A 358 -3.57 11.06 -16.00
CA SER A 358 -4.72 11.06 -16.92
C SER A 358 -4.99 12.45 -17.47
N ALA A 359 -4.99 13.49 -16.62
CA ALA A 359 -5.11 14.88 -17.05
C ALA A 359 -3.97 15.28 -18.03
N LEU A 360 -2.72 14.88 -17.77
CA LEU A 360 -1.60 15.08 -18.68
C LEU A 360 -1.75 14.36 -20.03
N ARG A 361 -2.42 13.20 -20.07
CA ARG A 361 -2.73 12.48 -21.33
C ARG A 361 -3.80 13.23 -22.11
N GLU A 362 -4.88 13.65 -21.46
CA GLU A 362 -5.94 14.47 -22.07
C GLU A 362 -5.41 15.81 -22.59
N GLU A 363 -4.56 16.51 -21.83
CA GLU A 363 -3.88 17.73 -22.28
C GLU A 363 -2.96 17.46 -23.48
N ARG A 364 -2.18 16.37 -23.47
CA ARG A 364 -1.32 15.98 -24.59
C ARG A 364 -2.13 15.66 -25.84
N GLU A 365 -3.23 14.92 -25.72
CA GLU A 365 -4.10 14.58 -26.85
C GLU A 365 -4.77 15.83 -27.43
N ALA A 366 -5.28 16.73 -26.57
CA ALA A 366 -5.81 18.03 -26.98
C ALA A 366 -4.75 18.94 -27.66
N LEU A 367 -3.49 18.87 -27.23
CA LEU A 367 -2.37 19.56 -27.90
C LEU A 367 -2.00 18.90 -29.23
N GLN A 368 -2.04 17.57 -29.32
CA GLN A 368 -1.75 16.84 -30.55
C GLN A 368 -2.82 17.13 -31.63
N VAL A 369 -4.10 17.13 -31.26
CA VAL A 369 -5.20 17.56 -32.14
C VAL A 369 -5.00 19.00 -32.61
N LYS A 370 -4.58 19.92 -31.73
CA LYS A 370 -4.27 21.32 -32.11
C LYS A 370 -3.12 21.43 -33.11
N ILE A 371 -2.06 20.63 -32.94
CA ILE A 371 -0.94 20.55 -33.90
C ILE A 371 -1.46 20.02 -35.24
N GLU A 372 -2.22 18.92 -35.25
CA GLU A 372 -2.81 18.37 -36.48
C GLU A 372 -3.73 19.35 -37.20
N THR A 373 -4.53 20.14 -36.50
CA THR A 373 -5.34 21.19 -37.12
C THR A 373 -4.47 22.30 -37.73
N GLN A 374 -3.43 22.74 -37.05
CA GLN A 374 -2.49 23.74 -37.58
C GLN A 374 -1.69 23.20 -38.77
N GLU A 375 -1.35 21.91 -38.81
CA GLU A 375 -0.72 21.29 -39.97
C GLU A 375 -1.69 21.16 -41.16
N LYS A 376 -2.96 20.83 -40.91
CA LYS A 376 -4.02 20.82 -41.94
C LYS A 376 -4.24 22.24 -42.50
N GLU A 377 -4.28 23.27 -41.66
CA GLU A 377 -4.35 24.68 -42.07
C GLU A 377 -3.14 25.10 -42.91
N ARG A 378 -1.91 24.90 -42.41
CA ARG A 378 -0.66 25.26 -43.12
C ARG A 378 -0.48 24.49 -44.42
N ASN A 379 -0.97 23.26 -44.52
CA ASN A 379 -0.98 22.51 -45.78
C ASN A 379 -2.06 23.03 -46.74
N GLY A 380 -3.22 23.46 -46.25
CA GLY A 380 -4.21 24.20 -47.05
C GLY A 380 -3.68 25.53 -47.59
N GLU A 381 -2.94 26.30 -46.78
CA GLU A 381 -2.22 27.51 -47.22
C GLU A 381 -1.17 27.19 -48.28
N ARG A 382 -0.36 26.14 -48.09
CA ARG A 382 0.62 25.68 -49.08
C ARG A 382 -0.02 25.31 -50.42
N VAL A 383 -1.18 24.64 -50.41
CA VAL A 383 -1.92 24.30 -51.64
C VAL A 383 -2.43 25.57 -52.33
N LYS A 384 -3.01 26.53 -51.59
CA LYS A 384 -3.42 27.84 -52.15
C LYS A 384 -2.24 28.58 -52.78
N LEU A 385 -1.12 28.68 -52.07
CA LEU A 385 0.11 29.32 -52.57
C LEU A 385 0.70 28.59 -53.80
N GLN A 386 0.61 27.25 -53.86
CA GLN A 386 0.98 26.48 -55.05
C GLN A 386 0.05 26.76 -56.25
N GLU A 387 -1.26 26.92 -56.01
CA GLU A 387 -2.22 27.26 -57.05
C GLU A 387 -2.06 28.72 -57.54
N GLU A 388 -1.77 29.66 -56.65
CA GLU A 388 -1.39 31.03 -56.98
C GLU A 388 -0.08 31.08 -57.77
N LEU A 389 0.95 30.33 -57.35
CA LEU A 389 2.20 30.19 -58.12
C LEU A 389 1.99 29.53 -59.49
N LYS A 390 1.02 28.62 -59.62
CA LYS A 390 0.62 28.04 -60.91
C LYS A 390 -0.04 29.08 -61.80
N LYS A 391 -1.01 29.84 -61.29
CA LYS A 391 -1.66 30.96 -62.01
C LYS A 391 -0.65 32.03 -62.43
N LEU A 392 0.30 32.38 -61.56
CA LEU A 392 1.37 33.33 -61.87
C LEU A 392 2.33 32.82 -62.97
N ARG A 393 2.58 31.51 -63.05
CA ARG A 393 3.31 30.89 -64.17
C ARG A 393 2.50 30.92 -65.46
N GLU A 394 1.22 30.56 -65.40
CA GLU A 394 0.32 30.58 -66.56
C GLU A 394 0.18 32.01 -67.14
N THR A 395 0.01 33.03 -66.29
CA THR A 395 0.03 34.43 -66.74
C THR A 395 1.40 34.86 -67.25
N ARG A 396 2.49 34.39 -66.64
CA ARG A 396 3.85 34.69 -67.13
C ARG A 396 4.07 34.11 -68.53
N GLU A 397 3.71 32.85 -68.77
CA GLU A 397 3.81 32.24 -70.10
C GLU A 397 2.93 32.97 -71.13
N VAL A 398 1.74 33.42 -70.74
CA VAL A 398 0.89 34.27 -71.60
C VAL A 398 1.60 35.58 -71.93
N THR A 399 2.21 36.27 -70.96
CA THR A 399 3.01 37.48 -71.24
C THR A 399 4.26 37.21 -72.05
N GLU A 400 4.93 36.06 -71.90
CA GLU A 400 6.10 35.67 -72.70
C GLU A 400 5.68 35.33 -74.15
N ARG A 401 4.51 34.73 -74.35
CA ARG A 401 3.91 34.53 -75.68
C ARG A 401 3.53 35.86 -76.34
N HIS A 402 2.88 36.78 -75.61
CA HIS A 402 2.59 38.12 -76.12
C HIS A 402 3.84 38.96 -76.38
N LEU A 403 4.91 38.83 -75.58
CA LEU A 403 6.20 39.48 -75.87
C LEU A 403 6.89 38.86 -77.11
N ALA A 404 6.70 37.57 -77.38
CA ALA A 404 7.16 36.93 -78.61
C ALA A 404 6.30 37.30 -79.84
N GLU A 405 5.00 37.53 -79.65
CA GLU A 405 4.09 38.08 -80.67
C GLU A 405 4.47 39.53 -81.01
N LEU A 406 4.57 40.41 -80.01
CA LEU A 406 5.06 41.79 -80.16
C LEU A 406 6.48 41.86 -80.76
N ALA A 407 7.34 40.87 -80.51
CA ALA A 407 8.65 40.77 -81.15
C ALA A 407 8.55 40.39 -82.63
N ARG A 408 7.63 39.48 -83.01
CA ARG A 408 7.33 39.18 -84.42
C ARG A 408 6.69 40.38 -85.11
N GLU A 409 5.67 40.99 -84.51
CA GLU A 409 5.02 42.21 -85.03
C GLU A 409 6.05 43.34 -85.21
N ARG A 410 6.97 43.54 -84.26
CA ARG A 410 8.08 44.49 -84.41
C ARG A 410 8.99 44.13 -85.59
N ASP A 411 9.33 42.86 -85.77
CA ASP A 411 10.25 42.43 -86.83
C ASP A 411 9.55 42.40 -88.21
N GLU A 412 8.26 42.11 -88.26
CA GLU A 412 7.38 42.25 -89.43
C GLU A 412 7.21 43.74 -89.79
N VAL A 413 6.85 44.60 -88.83
CA VAL A 413 6.80 46.06 -89.02
C VAL A 413 8.18 46.62 -89.39
N LYS A 414 9.29 46.06 -88.92
CA LYS A 414 10.64 46.45 -89.35
C LYS A 414 10.92 46.03 -90.78
N ASN A 415 10.51 44.83 -91.20
CA ASN A 415 10.63 44.39 -92.60
C ASN A 415 9.68 45.20 -93.52
N GLU A 416 8.48 45.53 -93.07
CA GLU A 416 7.56 46.43 -93.76
C GLU A 416 8.11 47.85 -93.81
N LEU A 417 8.79 48.33 -92.76
CA LEU A 417 9.40 49.65 -92.71
C LEU A 417 10.66 49.72 -93.59
N GLU A 418 11.47 48.66 -93.69
CA GLU A 418 12.54 48.55 -94.70
C GLU A 418 11.96 48.52 -96.13
N MET A 419 10.88 47.77 -96.36
CA MET A 419 10.16 47.77 -97.65
C MET A 419 9.48 49.10 -97.96
N VAL A 420 9.02 49.83 -96.94
CA VAL A 420 8.44 51.17 -97.04
C VAL A 420 9.54 52.22 -97.17
N GLU A 421 10.73 52.05 -96.61
CA GLU A 421 11.90 52.90 -96.86
C GLU A 421 12.37 52.76 -98.30
N VAL A 422 12.44 51.54 -98.84
CA VAL A 422 12.70 51.31 -100.27
C VAL A 422 11.63 51.98 -101.12
N ARG A 423 10.33 51.74 -100.84
CA ARG A 423 9.23 52.41 -101.54
C ARG A 423 9.17 53.92 -101.29
N HIS A 424 9.70 54.41 -100.17
CA HIS A 424 9.72 55.83 -99.82
C HIS A 424 10.87 56.52 -100.53
N GLU A 425 12.02 55.90 -100.75
CA GLU A 425 13.03 56.44 -101.67
C GLU A 425 12.55 56.37 -103.13
N GLU A 426 11.83 55.31 -103.54
CA GLU A 426 11.14 55.27 -104.85
C GLU A 426 10.06 56.35 -105.02
N THR A 427 9.23 56.60 -104.00
CA THR A 427 8.17 57.62 -104.05
C THR A 427 8.68 59.01 -103.74
N LYS A 428 9.75 59.20 -102.98
CA LYS A 428 10.50 60.46 -102.85
C LYS A 428 11.13 60.83 -104.19
N ALA A 429 11.72 59.88 -104.91
CA ALA A 429 12.14 60.06 -106.31
C ALA A 429 10.98 60.30 -107.32
N ARG A 430 9.71 60.23 -106.87
CA ARG A 430 8.51 60.68 -107.60
C ARG A 430 7.86 61.95 -107.02
N LEU A 431 7.99 62.22 -105.72
CA LEU A 431 7.37 63.34 -105.02
C LEU A 431 8.28 64.56 -104.97
N GLU A 432 9.60 64.38 -105.03
CA GLU A 432 10.54 65.42 -105.50
C GLU A 432 10.26 65.83 -106.97
N LYS A 433 9.39 65.08 -107.66
CA LYS A 433 8.89 65.28 -109.04
C LYS A 433 7.42 65.72 -109.12
N GLU A 434 6.71 65.84 -107.99
CA GLU A 434 5.26 66.16 -107.93
C GLU A 434 4.90 67.21 -106.87
N ALA A 435 5.63 67.29 -105.74
CA ALA A 435 5.54 68.39 -104.79
C ALA A 435 5.97 69.74 -105.39
N GLU A 436 6.65 69.70 -106.54
CA GLU A 436 6.85 70.82 -107.46
C GLU A 436 5.53 71.47 -107.96
N GLY A 437 4.34 70.90 -107.67
CA GLY A 437 3.06 71.30 -108.28
C GLY A 437 1.86 71.72 -107.40
N HIS A 438 1.80 71.51 -106.06
CA HIS A 438 0.49 71.41 -105.36
C HIS A 438 0.22 72.18 -104.03
N GLN A 439 1.06 73.13 -103.61
CA GLN A 439 1.01 73.73 -102.26
C GLN A 439 -0.19 74.70 -102.00
N SER A 440 -1.32 74.25 -101.39
CA SER A 440 -2.50 75.13 -101.16
C SER A 440 -3.51 74.88 -99.99
N GLN A 441 -4.44 73.90 -100.05
CA GLN A 441 -5.90 74.25 -100.02
C GLN A 441 -6.76 74.40 -98.73
N TYR A 442 -6.67 73.57 -97.67
CA TYR A 442 -7.86 73.26 -96.81
C TYR A 442 -8.05 74.09 -95.51
N GLU A 443 -9.31 74.27 -95.01
CA GLU A 443 -9.62 75.51 -94.24
C GLU A 443 -10.69 75.56 -93.08
N LYS A 444 -11.93 74.99 -93.08
CA LYS A 444 -13.07 75.57 -92.26
C LYS A 444 -14.12 74.68 -91.51
N ALA A 445 -14.56 75.21 -90.33
CA ALA A 445 -15.91 75.27 -89.68
C ALA A 445 -16.59 74.10 -88.85
N SER A 446 -17.32 74.45 -87.75
CA SER A 446 -18.08 73.56 -86.78
C SER A 446 -18.81 74.31 -85.60
N GLU A 447 -19.98 73.87 -85.02
CA GLU A 447 -20.57 74.32 -83.68
C GLU A 447 -21.89 73.59 -83.13
N GLU A 448 -22.43 73.95 -81.90
CA GLU A 448 -23.79 73.74 -81.22
C GLU A 448 -24.12 72.66 -80.08
N LEU A 449 -24.83 72.98 -78.92
CA LEU A 449 -25.48 72.07 -77.84
C LEU A 449 -26.03 72.69 -76.45
N LEU A 450 -27.21 72.31 -75.78
CA LEU A 450 -27.55 72.30 -74.25
C LEU A 450 -29.03 71.95 -73.66
N GLU A 451 -29.20 71.55 -72.33
CA GLU A 451 -30.24 71.92 -71.23
C GLU A 451 -31.29 70.94 -70.44
N THR A 452 -31.65 71.19 -69.11
CA THR A 452 -32.87 70.82 -68.19
C THR A 452 -32.89 69.78 -66.94
N ARG A 453 -33.79 69.89 -65.86
CA ARG A 453 -33.92 69.04 -64.54
C ARG A 453 -35.05 69.36 -63.39
N LYS A 454 -35.64 68.44 -62.49
CA LYS A 454 -36.18 68.57 -60.99
C LYS A 454 -37.36 67.63 -60.31
N GLU A 455 -37.54 67.54 -58.91
CA GLU A 455 -38.76 67.28 -57.90
C GLU A 455 -39.03 66.00 -56.89
N ARG A 456 -39.91 65.98 -55.75
CA ARG A 456 -39.92 65.02 -54.45
C ARG A 456 -41.03 65.00 -53.18
N ASP A 457 -41.23 63.92 -52.26
CA ASP A 457 -41.68 63.65 -50.71
C ASP A 457 -43.13 63.19 -49.98
N THR A 458 -43.26 62.43 -48.75
CA THR A 458 -44.38 62.21 -47.58
C THR A 458 -44.46 60.83 -46.64
N LEU A 459 -45.23 60.30 -45.54
CA LEU A 459 -46.16 60.51 -44.25
C LEU A 459 -46.57 59.24 -43.20
N ARG A 460 -47.42 59.23 -42.04
CA ARG A 460 -47.69 58.11 -40.90
C ARG A 460 -48.93 58.08 -39.75
N GLU A 461 -49.12 57.06 -38.75
CA GLU A 461 -49.86 56.88 -37.30
C GLU A 461 -51.30 56.08 -36.95
N ASP A 462 -51.96 55.56 -35.79
CA ASP A 462 -51.95 55.17 -34.22
C ASP A 462 -53.27 54.37 -33.48
N ALA A 463 -53.38 53.76 -32.18
CA ALA A 463 -54.61 53.05 -31.41
C ALA A 463 -54.65 52.39 -29.84
N GLU A 464 -55.81 52.07 -29.02
CA GLU A 464 -56.04 51.16 -27.68
C GLU A 464 -57.48 51.03 -26.78
N ALA A 465 -57.84 50.05 -25.77
CA ALA A 465 -58.94 49.98 -24.58
C ALA A 465 -59.52 48.62 -23.72
N ALA A 466 -60.08 48.56 -22.40
CA ALA A 466 -60.87 47.40 -21.59
C ALA A 466 -61.55 47.49 -20.05
N ALA A 467 -62.51 46.61 -19.43
CA ALA A 467 -63.03 46.40 -17.91
C ALA A 467 -64.24 45.35 -17.37
N SER A 468 -64.58 45.00 -16.02
CA SER A 468 -65.80 44.14 -15.38
C SER A 468 -66.13 43.90 -13.74
N GLU A 469 -67.23 43.18 -13.16
CA GLU A 469 -67.70 42.94 -11.63
C GLU A 469 -68.80 41.79 -11.07
N ARG A 470 -69.31 41.57 -9.74
CA ARG A 470 -70.22 40.41 -9.06
C ARG A 470 -70.67 40.26 -7.45
N ASP A 471 -71.90 39.77 -6.88
CA ASP A 471 -72.28 39.30 -5.36
C ASP A 471 -73.70 38.53 -4.83
N THR A 472 -73.96 37.96 -3.53
CA THR A 472 -75.22 37.91 -2.51
C THR A 472 -75.82 36.70 -1.55
N ARG A 473 -76.40 36.94 -0.27
CA ARG A 473 -77.67 36.40 0.57
C ARG A 473 -77.76 35.69 2.04
N GLU A 474 -78.84 35.93 2.90
CA GLU A 474 -79.25 35.27 4.25
C GLU A 474 -80.70 35.62 4.91
N ARG A 475 -81.41 34.76 5.78
CA ARG A 475 -82.49 35.01 6.90
C ARG A 475 -83.58 33.90 7.26
N GLU A 476 -84.08 33.72 8.55
CA GLU A 476 -85.49 33.40 9.10
C GLU A 476 -85.66 32.61 10.48
N LEU A 477 -86.71 32.84 11.36
CA LEU A 477 -87.38 31.88 12.36
C LEU A 477 -88.40 32.45 13.46
N GLY A 478 -89.37 31.64 14.01
CA GLY A 478 -89.97 31.73 15.40
C GLY A 478 -91.54 31.67 15.69
N ARG A 479 -92.05 30.92 16.72
CA ARG A 479 -93.44 30.93 17.39
C ARG A 479 -93.70 29.80 18.47
N LEU A 480 -94.60 29.98 19.50
CA LEU A 480 -95.44 28.99 20.32
C LEU A 480 -95.50 29.13 21.91
N ARG A 481 -96.68 28.93 22.58
CA ARG A 481 -96.96 28.54 24.04
C ARG A 481 -98.45 28.75 24.49
N ARG A 482 -99.06 27.90 25.38
CA ARG A 482 -100.27 28.07 26.31
C ARG A 482 -101.12 26.78 26.53
N THR A 483 -101.50 26.41 27.77
CA THR A 483 -102.71 25.67 28.28
C THR A 483 -102.50 25.17 29.72
N GLU A 484 -103.40 25.43 30.70
CA GLU A 484 -102.98 25.45 32.12
C GLU A 484 -103.87 24.83 33.26
N GLU A 485 -105.21 24.59 33.15
CA GLU A 485 -106.08 24.43 34.36
C GLU A 485 -107.23 23.36 34.33
N LYS A 486 -107.83 22.98 35.51
CA LYS A 486 -109.31 22.83 35.78
C LYS A 486 -109.90 22.20 37.08
N LEU A 487 -109.35 21.16 37.74
CA LEU A 487 -110.15 20.18 38.54
C LEU A 487 -110.59 20.54 40.01
N SER A 488 -111.52 19.75 40.60
CA SER A 488 -112.16 19.93 41.94
C SER A 488 -112.63 18.59 42.62
N SER A 489 -113.48 18.60 43.67
CA SER A 489 -113.77 17.45 44.59
C SER A 489 -115.28 17.14 44.90
N GLN A 490 -115.57 16.06 45.65
CA GLN A 490 -116.83 15.26 45.51
C GLN A 490 -117.22 14.31 46.71
N ALA A 491 -117.04 14.68 48.00
CA ALA A 491 -116.55 13.70 49.01
C ALA A 491 -117.40 13.18 50.22
N GLU A 492 -118.59 13.69 50.59
CA GLU A 492 -119.04 13.56 52.02
C GLU A 492 -119.97 12.39 52.44
N THR A 493 -120.76 11.77 51.57
CA THR A 493 -121.85 10.85 52.01
C THR A 493 -121.42 9.46 52.48
N GLU A 494 -120.12 9.15 52.49
CA GLU A 494 -119.57 7.80 52.65
C GLU A 494 -119.52 7.28 54.11
N ALA A 495 -119.94 8.07 55.09
CA ALA A 495 -119.55 7.87 56.49
C ALA A 495 -120.28 6.75 57.25
N LYS A 496 -121.59 6.53 57.03
CA LYS A 496 -122.40 5.61 57.87
C LYS A 496 -122.30 4.13 57.50
N LEU A 497 -121.95 3.80 56.26
CA LEU A 497 -121.72 2.41 55.85
C LEU A 497 -120.61 1.76 56.69
N ARG A 498 -119.64 2.58 57.10
CA ARG A 498 -118.39 2.19 57.75
C ARG A 498 -118.54 1.55 59.13
N GLN A 499 -119.69 1.68 59.81
CA GLN A 499 -119.81 1.20 61.19
C GLN A 499 -120.15 -0.29 61.28
N ASP A 500 -121.04 -0.80 60.42
CA ASP A 500 -121.29 -2.25 60.29
C ASP A 500 -120.18 -2.96 59.49
N GLU A 501 -119.36 -2.18 58.75
CA GLU A 501 -118.08 -2.65 58.20
C GLU A 501 -117.07 -2.86 59.33
N ILE A 502 -116.97 -1.98 60.33
CA ILE A 502 -116.00 -2.10 61.45
C ILE A 502 -116.14 -3.42 62.24
N GLU A 503 -117.35 -3.89 62.54
CA GLU A 503 -117.51 -5.17 63.27
C GLU A 503 -117.21 -6.41 62.40
N ARG A 504 -117.44 -6.35 61.08
CA ARG A 504 -116.95 -7.40 60.18
C ARG A 504 -115.44 -7.33 60.01
N ASN A 505 -114.89 -6.12 59.97
CA ASN A 505 -113.47 -5.87 59.88
C ASN A 505 -112.73 -6.35 61.13
N SER A 506 -113.30 -6.33 62.34
CA SER A 506 -112.61 -6.82 63.54
C SER A 506 -112.44 -8.35 63.54
N LEU A 507 -113.46 -9.12 63.15
CA LEU A 507 -113.33 -10.57 62.98
C LEU A 507 -112.42 -10.95 61.80
N LEU A 508 -112.46 -10.16 60.71
CA LEU A 508 -111.49 -10.29 59.62
C LEU A 508 -110.08 -9.93 60.06
N GLN A 509 -109.90 -8.92 60.91
CA GLN A 509 -108.61 -8.56 61.51
C GLN A 509 -108.08 -9.71 62.36
N GLU A 510 -108.91 -10.36 63.17
CA GLU A 510 -108.48 -11.52 63.96
C GLU A 510 -108.05 -12.73 63.09
N GLU A 511 -108.68 -12.95 61.94
CA GLU A 511 -108.19 -13.94 60.95
C GLU A 511 -106.93 -13.46 60.22
N LEU A 512 -106.86 -12.17 59.87
CA LEU A 512 -105.71 -11.56 59.21
C LEU A 512 -104.50 -11.54 60.13
N GLU A 513 -104.65 -11.31 61.44
CA GLU A 513 -103.58 -11.35 62.45
C GLU A 513 -103.03 -12.75 62.63
N ARG A 514 -103.89 -13.79 62.60
CA ARG A 514 -103.43 -15.19 62.58
C ARG A 514 -102.69 -15.53 61.27
N LYS A 515 -103.17 -15.03 60.13
CA LYS A 515 -102.50 -15.19 58.82
C LYS A 515 -101.17 -14.42 58.78
N ILE A 516 -101.13 -13.18 59.28
CA ILE A 516 -99.94 -12.34 59.45
C ILE A 516 -98.94 -13.05 60.36
N GLY A 517 -99.34 -13.58 61.52
CA GLY A 517 -98.46 -14.37 62.39
C GLY A 517 -97.86 -15.60 61.69
N SER A 518 -98.62 -16.27 60.82
CA SER A 518 -98.11 -17.38 60.01
C SER A 518 -97.17 -16.92 58.87
N LEU A 519 -97.46 -15.77 58.25
CA LEU A 519 -96.64 -15.16 57.21
C LEU A 519 -95.36 -14.53 57.79
N GLU A 520 -95.41 -13.99 59.01
CA GLU A 520 -94.24 -13.54 59.77
C GLU A 520 -93.35 -14.71 60.17
N ALA A 521 -93.93 -15.85 60.56
CA ALA A 521 -93.14 -17.06 60.80
C ALA A 521 -92.45 -17.55 59.52
N GLN A 522 -93.17 -17.56 58.38
CA GLN A 522 -92.60 -17.88 57.07
C GLN A 522 -91.55 -16.87 56.61
N LEU A 523 -91.78 -15.57 56.82
CA LEU A 523 -90.81 -14.51 56.55
C LEU A 523 -89.56 -14.71 57.40
N ARG A 524 -89.67 -15.00 58.70
CA ARG A 524 -88.49 -15.27 59.56
C ARG A 524 -87.67 -16.48 59.08
N THR A 525 -88.30 -17.53 58.54
CA THR A 525 -87.55 -18.62 57.89
C THR A 525 -86.91 -18.17 56.58
N ILE A 526 -87.61 -17.42 55.72
CA ILE A 526 -87.07 -16.85 54.48
C ILE A 526 -85.92 -15.87 54.76
N GLU A 527 -85.97 -15.13 55.88
CA GLU A 527 -84.88 -14.26 56.33
C GLU A 527 -83.70 -15.05 56.88
N GLN A 528 -83.91 -16.15 57.60
CA GLN A 528 -82.82 -17.04 58.00
C GLN A 528 -82.13 -17.72 56.80
N GLU A 529 -82.91 -18.11 55.79
CA GLU A 529 -82.40 -18.63 54.50
C GLU A 529 -81.67 -17.54 53.71
N ARG A 530 -82.26 -16.34 53.55
CA ARG A 530 -81.64 -15.17 52.91
C ARG A 530 -80.33 -14.79 53.60
N ASP A 531 -80.30 -14.76 54.92
CA ASP A 531 -79.11 -14.40 55.69
C ASP A 531 -78.07 -15.53 55.70
N GLY A 532 -78.49 -16.78 55.39
CA GLY A 532 -77.61 -17.91 55.05
C GLY A 532 -76.95 -17.73 53.69
N VAL A 533 -77.76 -17.53 52.65
CA VAL A 533 -77.31 -17.22 51.28
C VAL A 533 -76.45 -15.96 51.26
N ALA A 534 -76.72 -14.96 52.09
CA ALA A 534 -75.88 -13.76 52.22
C ALA A 534 -74.49 -14.05 52.82
N ARG A 535 -74.38 -15.05 53.70
CA ARG A 535 -73.08 -15.54 54.23
C ARG A 535 -72.33 -16.36 53.18
N GLU A 536 -73.01 -17.26 52.48
CA GLU A 536 -72.43 -18.02 51.35
C GLU A 536 -71.95 -17.08 50.23
N LEU A 537 -72.74 -16.05 49.89
CA LEU A 537 -72.34 -15.01 48.94
C LEU A 537 -71.14 -14.20 49.43
N ALA A 538 -71.05 -13.89 50.73
CA ALA A 538 -69.91 -13.19 51.31
C ALA A 538 -68.62 -14.05 51.22
N GLU A 539 -68.71 -15.32 51.60
CA GLU A 539 -67.61 -16.29 51.47
C GLU A 539 -67.17 -16.45 50.00
N MET A 540 -68.11 -16.59 49.07
CA MET A 540 -67.82 -16.62 47.63
C MET A 540 -67.22 -15.31 47.10
N THR A 541 -67.55 -14.13 47.66
CA THR A 541 -66.87 -12.87 47.31
C THR A 541 -65.45 -12.78 47.86
N ASP A 542 -65.21 -13.32 49.06
CA ASP A 542 -63.86 -13.39 49.65
C ASP A 542 -62.96 -14.39 48.90
N GLU A 543 -63.48 -15.55 48.51
CA GLU A 543 -62.77 -16.49 47.63
C GLU A 543 -62.49 -15.89 46.26
N ARG A 544 -63.47 -15.20 45.66
CA ARG A 544 -63.27 -14.47 44.41
C ARG A 544 -62.20 -13.39 44.54
N ALA A 545 -62.18 -12.62 45.63
CA ALA A 545 -61.16 -11.59 45.87
C ALA A 545 -59.75 -12.19 46.01
N ARG A 546 -59.61 -13.36 46.65
CA ARG A 546 -58.35 -14.12 46.71
C ARG A 546 -57.91 -14.57 45.31
N LEU A 547 -58.82 -15.18 44.54
CA LEU A 547 -58.54 -15.64 43.18
C LEU A 547 -58.20 -14.48 42.21
N GLU A 548 -58.83 -13.31 42.34
CA GLU A 548 -58.48 -12.12 41.58
C GLU A 548 -57.10 -11.56 41.97
N SER A 549 -56.72 -11.64 43.25
CA SER A 549 -55.36 -11.32 43.71
C SER A 549 -54.31 -12.31 43.19
N ASP A 550 -54.58 -13.62 43.23
CA ASP A 550 -53.66 -14.65 42.72
C ASP A 550 -53.51 -14.58 41.19
N LEU A 551 -54.59 -14.24 40.47
CA LEU A 551 -54.54 -13.94 39.04
C LEU A 551 -53.72 -12.68 38.73
N LEU A 552 -53.77 -11.65 39.59
CA LEU A 552 -52.90 -10.46 39.46
C LEU A 552 -51.43 -10.80 39.70
N LEU A 553 -51.11 -11.60 40.73
CA LEU A 553 -49.74 -12.06 40.99
C LEU A 553 -49.21 -12.94 39.85
N SER A 554 -50.05 -13.84 39.31
CA SER A 554 -49.73 -14.67 38.16
C SER A 554 -49.49 -13.84 36.89
N ARG A 555 -50.32 -12.83 36.62
CA ARG A 555 -50.11 -11.86 35.51
C ARG A 555 -48.82 -11.07 35.67
N GLN A 556 -48.52 -10.54 36.85
CA GLN A 556 -47.25 -9.87 37.12
C GLN A 556 -46.03 -10.81 36.98
N GLY A 557 -46.21 -12.11 37.24
CA GLY A 557 -45.22 -13.14 36.93
C GLY A 557 -45.00 -13.30 35.42
N ALA A 558 -46.09 -13.44 34.66
CA ALA A 558 -46.05 -13.54 33.20
C ALA A 558 -45.48 -12.28 32.52
N GLU A 559 -45.81 -11.09 33.01
CA GLU A 559 -45.27 -9.80 32.55
C GLU A 559 -43.76 -9.71 32.78
N LYS A 560 -43.26 -10.16 33.94
CA LYS A 560 -41.81 -10.25 34.22
C LYS A 560 -41.11 -11.23 33.29
N ILE A 561 -41.72 -12.40 33.03
CA ILE A 561 -41.19 -13.40 32.09
C ILE A 561 -41.18 -12.84 30.65
N HIS A 562 -42.21 -12.10 30.23
CA HIS A 562 -42.23 -11.44 28.92
C HIS A 562 -41.18 -10.33 28.80
N ALA A 563 -40.95 -9.53 29.86
CA ALA A 563 -39.88 -8.54 29.89
C ALA A 563 -38.50 -9.19 29.76
N GLN A 564 -38.25 -10.29 30.50
CA GLN A 564 -37.02 -11.08 30.39
C GLN A 564 -36.87 -11.73 29.01
N LEU A 565 -37.96 -12.21 28.40
CA LEU A 565 -37.96 -12.76 27.05
C LEU A 565 -37.55 -11.69 26.02
N HIS A 566 -38.17 -10.50 26.04
CA HIS A 566 -37.81 -9.41 25.14
C HIS A 566 -36.39 -8.87 25.39
N GLU A 567 -35.91 -8.85 26.63
CA GLU A 567 -34.52 -8.49 26.93
C GLU A 567 -33.56 -9.52 26.30
N ALA A 568 -33.82 -10.81 26.47
CA ALA A 568 -33.06 -11.91 25.86
C ALA A 568 -33.14 -11.94 24.32
N GLU A 569 -34.30 -11.63 23.73
CA GLU A 569 -34.47 -11.45 22.28
C GLU A 569 -33.65 -10.25 21.78
N SER A 570 -33.61 -9.14 22.53
CA SER A 570 -32.78 -7.97 22.18
C SER A 570 -31.28 -8.28 22.27
N ALA A 571 -30.87 -9.12 23.23
CA ALA A 571 -29.50 -9.59 23.37
C ALA A 571 -29.13 -10.55 22.24
N LYS A 572 -30.03 -11.48 21.89
CA LYS A 572 -29.88 -12.37 20.73
C LYS A 572 -29.76 -11.58 19.43
N ALA A 573 -30.59 -10.56 19.21
CA ALA A 573 -30.54 -9.73 18.02
C ALA A 573 -29.22 -8.96 17.89
N LYS A 574 -28.66 -8.47 19.01
CA LYS A 574 -27.30 -7.87 19.05
C LYS A 574 -26.23 -8.90 18.68
N LEU A 575 -26.21 -10.05 19.33
CA LEU A 575 -25.26 -11.14 19.04
C LEU A 575 -25.37 -11.66 17.59
N GLU A 576 -26.57 -11.70 17.02
CA GLU A 576 -26.76 -12.01 15.59
C GLU A 576 -26.20 -10.90 14.68
N SER A 577 -26.32 -9.63 15.06
CA SER A 577 -25.72 -8.52 14.29
C SER A 577 -24.19 -8.52 14.38
N GLU A 578 -23.62 -8.75 15.57
CA GLU A 578 -22.18 -8.89 15.80
C GLU A 578 -21.62 -10.11 15.04
N SER A 579 -22.34 -11.23 15.03
CA SER A 579 -21.98 -12.43 14.26
C SER A 579 -22.03 -12.18 12.74
N ARG A 580 -23.02 -11.44 12.23
CA ARG A 580 -23.07 -11.02 10.82
C ARG A 580 -21.92 -10.07 10.45
N GLU A 581 -21.59 -9.12 11.34
CA GLU A 581 -20.48 -8.18 11.12
C GLU A 581 -19.11 -8.91 11.13
N LEU A 582 -18.91 -9.86 12.05
CA LEU A 582 -17.75 -10.73 12.06
C LEU A 582 -17.68 -11.61 10.80
N GLN A 583 -18.81 -12.19 10.35
CA GLN A 583 -18.86 -12.94 9.10
C GLN A 583 -18.55 -12.08 7.87
N SER A 584 -18.90 -10.79 7.85
CA SER A 584 -18.44 -9.86 6.81
C SER A 584 -16.93 -9.74 6.87
N LYS A 585 -16.37 -9.34 8.02
CA LYS A 585 -14.92 -9.16 8.21
C LYS A 585 -14.10 -10.40 7.87
N TYR A 586 -14.63 -11.61 8.10
CA TYR A 586 -14.01 -12.86 7.67
C TYR A 586 -14.03 -13.06 6.15
N ARG A 587 -15.09 -12.66 5.43
CA ARG A 587 -15.10 -12.66 3.95
C ARG A 587 -14.18 -11.58 3.39
N ASP A 588 -14.24 -10.37 3.94
CA ASP A 588 -13.39 -9.25 3.54
C ASP A 588 -11.90 -9.60 3.70
N ALA A 589 -11.55 -10.38 4.74
CA ALA A 589 -10.21 -10.92 4.95
C ALA A 589 -9.85 -12.09 4.00
N ASP A 590 -10.79 -13.02 3.72
CA ASP A 590 -10.60 -14.12 2.78
C ASP A 590 -10.45 -13.62 1.33
N GLU A 591 -11.17 -12.57 0.93
CA GLU A 591 -11.02 -11.89 -0.36
C GLU A 591 -9.66 -11.17 -0.46
N LYS A 592 -9.22 -10.45 0.59
CA LYS A 592 -7.85 -9.89 0.66
C LYS A 592 -6.77 -10.98 0.62
N LEU A 593 -6.99 -12.14 1.22
CA LEU A 593 -6.06 -13.27 1.16
C LEU A 593 -6.01 -13.90 -0.25
N LYS A 594 -7.11 -13.91 -1.01
CA LYS A 594 -7.12 -14.32 -2.41
C LYS A 594 -6.35 -13.34 -3.29
N VAL A 595 -6.64 -12.03 -3.20
CA VAL A 595 -5.93 -10.99 -3.96
C VAL A 595 -4.42 -11.03 -3.68
N THR A 596 -4.02 -11.05 -2.40
CA THR A 596 -2.58 -11.14 -2.03
C THR A 596 -1.94 -12.50 -2.37
N ASN A 597 -2.72 -13.53 -2.70
CA ASN A 597 -2.21 -14.80 -3.23
C ASN A 597 -2.10 -14.77 -4.76
N GLU A 598 -3.04 -14.13 -5.47
CA GLU A 598 -2.96 -13.84 -6.90
C GLU A 598 -1.76 -12.93 -7.22
N GLU A 599 -1.52 -11.90 -6.39
CA GLU A 599 -0.31 -11.06 -6.44
C GLU A 599 0.97 -11.88 -6.22
N LYS A 600 0.99 -12.81 -5.26
CA LYS A 600 2.15 -13.72 -5.05
C LYS A 600 2.38 -14.63 -6.25
N VAL A 601 1.33 -15.13 -6.89
CA VAL A 601 1.45 -15.94 -8.12
C VAL A 601 1.99 -15.09 -9.27
N ALA A 602 1.48 -13.87 -9.46
CA ALA A 602 1.99 -12.93 -10.46
C ALA A 602 3.47 -12.58 -10.22
N LEU A 603 3.84 -12.27 -8.97
CA LEU A 603 5.22 -12.03 -8.57
C LEU A 603 6.11 -13.25 -8.83
N ALA A 604 5.67 -14.47 -8.49
CA ALA A 604 6.41 -15.70 -8.78
C ALA A 604 6.65 -15.91 -10.29
N VAL A 605 5.66 -15.59 -11.14
CA VAL A 605 5.85 -15.60 -12.60
C VAL A 605 6.90 -14.57 -13.03
N THR A 606 6.82 -13.32 -12.56
CA THR A 606 7.83 -12.30 -12.91
C THR A 606 9.23 -12.63 -12.39
N ILE A 607 9.35 -13.32 -11.25
CA ILE A 607 10.62 -13.83 -10.72
C ILE A 607 11.17 -14.91 -11.67
N GLY A 608 10.34 -15.86 -12.11
CA GLY A 608 10.75 -16.88 -13.09
C GLY A 608 11.20 -16.27 -14.43
N GLU A 609 10.50 -15.26 -14.95
CA GLU A 609 10.91 -14.52 -16.15
C GLU A 609 12.25 -13.80 -15.97
N LEU A 610 12.50 -13.23 -14.78
CA LEU A 610 13.77 -12.59 -14.43
C LEU A 610 14.90 -13.61 -14.26
N GLU A 611 14.63 -14.76 -13.64
CA GLU A 611 15.58 -15.88 -13.51
C GLU A 611 15.97 -16.44 -14.88
N GLU A 612 15.01 -16.68 -15.79
CA GLU A 612 15.34 -17.05 -17.18
C GLU A 612 16.19 -15.97 -17.88
N ARG A 613 15.91 -14.68 -17.66
CA ARG A 613 16.70 -13.59 -18.24
C ARG A 613 18.12 -13.56 -17.67
N VAL A 614 18.30 -13.83 -16.38
CA VAL A 614 19.62 -13.98 -15.74
C VAL A 614 20.35 -15.21 -16.31
N VAL A 615 19.68 -16.34 -16.52
CA VAL A 615 20.27 -17.53 -17.16
C VAL A 615 20.68 -17.24 -18.61
N ARG A 616 19.84 -16.56 -19.40
CA ARG A 616 20.18 -16.15 -20.77
C ARG A 616 21.40 -15.23 -20.81
N VAL A 617 21.40 -14.13 -20.06
CA VAL A 617 22.55 -13.20 -19.97
C VAL A 617 23.80 -13.91 -19.44
N ARG A 618 23.66 -14.87 -18.52
CA ARG A 618 24.78 -15.68 -18.04
C ARG A 618 25.33 -16.58 -19.15
N SER A 619 24.49 -17.24 -19.94
CA SER A 619 24.95 -18.04 -21.08
C SER A 619 25.63 -17.18 -22.14
N GLU A 620 25.10 -16.00 -22.47
CA GLU A 620 25.73 -15.02 -23.36
C GLU A 620 27.11 -14.54 -22.85
N LEU A 621 27.24 -14.35 -21.52
CA LEU A 621 28.50 -14.00 -20.87
C LEU A 621 29.50 -15.16 -20.92
N GLU A 622 29.09 -16.40 -20.62
CA GLU A 622 29.92 -17.60 -20.71
C GLU A 622 30.38 -17.86 -22.15
N ASP A 623 29.52 -17.61 -23.14
CA ASP A 623 29.84 -17.60 -24.58
C ASP A 623 30.87 -16.53 -24.96
N SER A 624 30.74 -15.32 -24.40
CA SER A 624 31.69 -14.21 -24.63
C SER A 624 33.06 -14.48 -24.00
N SER A 625 33.06 -15.12 -22.83
CA SER A 625 34.25 -15.64 -22.14
C SER A 625 34.95 -16.72 -22.97
N GLY A 626 34.20 -17.65 -23.56
CA GLY A 626 34.73 -18.64 -24.51
C GLY A 626 35.39 -17.99 -25.73
N LYS A 627 34.77 -16.95 -26.30
CA LYS A 627 35.34 -16.16 -27.41
C LYS A 627 36.61 -15.42 -26.99
N GLU A 628 36.64 -14.83 -25.78
CA GLU A 628 37.83 -14.17 -25.24
C GLU A 628 38.98 -15.16 -24.98
N ALA A 629 38.69 -16.38 -24.53
CA ALA A 629 39.68 -17.44 -24.36
C ALA A 629 40.30 -17.87 -25.70
N VAL A 630 39.48 -18.13 -26.72
CA VAL A 630 39.97 -18.45 -28.08
C VAL A 630 40.82 -17.31 -28.66
N LEU A 631 40.42 -16.05 -28.48
CA LEU A 631 41.22 -14.89 -28.90
C LEU A 631 42.55 -14.78 -28.14
N LYS A 632 42.59 -15.10 -26.83
CA LYS A 632 43.83 -15.17 -26.05
C LYS A 632 44.76 -16.28 -26.55
N ASP A 633 44.23 -17.46 -26.85
CA ASP A 633 45.02 -18.57 -27.37
C ASP A 633 45.57 -18.28 -28.77
N GLN A 634 44.79 -17.64 -29.65
CA GLN A 634 45.26 -17.14 -30.95
C GLN A 634 46.35 -16.08 -30.80
N LEU A 635 46.20 -15.13 -29.88
CA LEU A 635 47.22 -14.11 -29.60
C LEU A 635 48.51 -14.75 -29.02
N MET A 636 48.38 -15.79 -28.19
CA MET A 636 49.51 -16.57 -27.70
C MET A 636 50.15 -17.47 -28.78
N ALA A 637 49.40 -17.94 -29.78
CA ALA A 637 49.96 -18.63 -30.95
C ALA A 637 50.79 -17.66 -31.81
N ALA A 638 50.20 -16.53 -32.20
CA ALA A 638 50.89 -15.48 -32.97
C ALA A 638 52.15 -14.94 -32.26
N ARG A 639 52.15 -14.86 -30.92
CA ARG A 639 53.36 -14.54 -30.14
C ARG A 639 54.46 -15.57 -30.30
N ARG A 640 54.15 -16.86 -30.22
CA ARG A 640 55.13 -17.95 -30.42
C ARG A 640 55.66 -17.97 -31.85
N GLU A 641 54.81 -17.69 -32.84
CA GLU A 641 55.22 -17.56 -34.25
C GLU A 641 56.19 -16.38 -34.43
N ILE A 642 55.92 -15.22 -33.81
CA ILE A 642 56.84 -14.07 -33.81
C ILE A 642 58.14 -14.39 -33.07
N GLU A 643 58.08 -15.05 -31.91
CA GLU A 643 59.26 -15.48 -31.15
C GLU A 643 60.12 -16.49 -31.94
N GLN A 644 59.49 -17.40 -32.70
CA GLN A 644 60.17 -18.32 -33.60
C GLN A 644 60.82 -17.59 -34.79
N VAL A 645 60.10 -16.67 -35.47
CA VAL A 645 60.67 -15.87 -36.57
C VAL A 645 61.84 -15.00 -36.09
N LEU A 646 61.82 -14.52 -34.84
CA LEU A 646 62.95 -13.80 -34.25
C LEU A 646 64.15 -14.73 -34.01
N LEU A 647 63.93 -15.96 -33.51
CA LEU A 647 64.99 -16.97 -33.38
C LEU A 647 65.58 -17.37 -34.74
N ASP A 648 64.75 -17.57 -35.76
CA ASP A 648 65.19 -17.89 -37.13
C ASP A 648 66.01 -16.73 -37.74
N LEU A 649 65.61 -15.47 -37.48
CA LEU A 649 66.39 -14.29 -37.87
C LEU A 649 67.71 -14.16 -37.10
N GLU A 650 67.77 -14.54 -35.83
CA GLU A 650 69.02 -14.60 -35.05
C GLU A 650 69.95 -15.72 -35.54
N LEU A 651 69.41 -16.88 -35.95
CA LEU A 651 70.17 -17.96 -36.56
C LEU A 651 70.76 -17.55 -37.91
N VAL A 652 69.93 -17.02 -38.82
CA VAL A 652 70.38 -16.49 -40.13
C VAL A 652 71.40 -15.36 -39.95
N ARG A 653 71.29 -14.58 -38.87
CA ARG A 653 72.30 -13.57 -38.52
C ARG A 653 73.62 -14.23 -38.07
N GLN A 654 73.59 -15.21 -37.17
CA GLN A 654 74.79 -15.93 -36.74
C GLN A 654 75.47 -16.65 -37.91
N GLU A 655 74.70 -17.21 -38.83
CA GLU A 655 75.23 -17.84 -40.05
C GLU A 655 75.93 -16.79 -40.94
N ARG A 656 75.32 -15.63 -41.18
CA ARG A 656 75.97 -14.52 -41.91
C ARG A 656 77.20 -13.95 -41.20
N GLU A 657 77.23 -13.98 -39.87
CA GLU A 657 78.41 -13.57 -39.09
C GLU A 657 79.53 -14.62 -39.23
N ARG A 658 79.23 -15.93 -39.19
CA ARG A 658 80.18 -17.02 -39.51
C ARG A 658 80.67 -16.97 -40.94
N GLU A 659 79.79 -16.79 -41.93
CA GLU A 659 80.16 -16.60 -43.35
C GLU A 659 81.11 -15.41 -43.51
N GLN A 660 80.91 -14.32 -42.75
CA GLN A 660 81.82 -13.17 -42.76
C GLN A 660 83.15 -13.45 -42.07
N GLU A 661 83.19 -14.26 -41.02
CA GLU A 661 84.43 -14.73 -40.40
C GLU A 661 85.20 -15.69 -41.32
N GLU A 662 84.51 -16.63 -41.98
CA GLU A 662 85.09 -17.52 -42.99
C GLU A 662 85.59 -16.73 -44.20
N LEU A 663 84.82 -15.77 -44.72
CA LEU A 663 85.27 -14.87 -45.78
C LEU A 663 86.44 -13.98 -45.34
N GLN A 664 86.56 -13.62 -44.06
CA GLN A 664 87.75 -12.94 -43.53
C GLN A 664 88.95 -13.89 -43.43
N GLN A 665 88.77 -15.14 -43.00
CA GLN A 665 89.82 -16.16 -42.99
C GLN A 665 90.28 -16.51 -44.42
N CYS A 666 89.34 -16.59 -45.37
CA CYS A 666 89.61 -16.71 -46.81
C CYS A 666 90.33 -15.47 -47.33
N ARG A 667 89.94 -14.23 -46.99
CA ARG A 667 90.70 -13.03 -47.37
C ARG A 667 92.09 -12.96 -46.75
N VAL A 668 92.29 -13.49 -45.54
CA VAL A 668 93.61 -13.56 -44.89
C VAL A 668 94.47 -14.69 -45.47
N SER A 669 93.87 -15.80 -45.90
CA SER A 669 94.59 -16.85 -46.62
C SER A 669 94.86 -16.44 -48.07
N GLU A 670 93.93 -15.80 -48.78
CA GLU A 670 94.13 -15.12 -50.05
C GLU A 670 95.19 -14.02 -49.94
N ALA A 671 95.25 -13.25 -48.86
CA ALA A 671 96.30 -12.27 -48.64
C ALA A 671 97.68 -12.96 -48.53
N LYS A 672 97.80 -14.01 -47.70
CA LYS A 672 99.02 -14.83 -47.61
C LYS A 672 99.38 -15.49 -48.94
N TRP A 673 98.42 -16.06 -49.66
CA TRP A 673 98.58 -16.60 -51.01
C TRP A 673 98.88 -15.49 -52.02
N SER A 674 98.49 -14.24 -51.77
CA SER A 674 98.82 -13.09 -52.62
C SER A 674 100.23 -12.59 -52.34
N ASP A 675 100.69 -12.61 -51.09
CA ASP A 675 102.07 -12.32 -50.67
C ASP A 675 103.01 -13.42 -51.15
N GLU A 676 102.59 -14.69 -51.08
CA GLU A 676 103.31 -15.84 -51.61
C GLU A 676 103.24 -15.88 -53.14
N LEU A 677 102.12 -15.48 -53.77
CA LEU A 677 102.08 -15.17 -55.20
C LEU A 677 102.88 -13.92 -55.54
N HIS A 678 103.12 -12.97 -54.65
CA HIS A 678 103.95 -11.80 -54.89
C HIS A 678 105.42 -12.18 -54.81
N ARG A 679 105.82 -13.00 -53.84
CA ARG A 679 107.10 -13.69 -53.80
C ARG A 679 107.32 -14.55 -55.05
N LEU A 680 106.39 -15.46 -55.36
CA LEU A 680 106.40 -16.26 -56.59
C LEU A 680 106.27 -15.40 -57.85
N ARG A 681 105.83 -14.13 -57.78
CA ARG A 681 105.86 -13.14 -58.88
C ARG A 681 107.13 -12.30 -58.89
N GLU A 682 107.92 -12.22 -57.83
CA GLU A 682 109.29 -11.68 -57.89
C GLU A 682 110.24 -12.78 -58.39
N GLU A 683 110.14 -14.01 -57.85
CA GLU A 683 110.77 -15.21 -58.39
C GLU A 683 110.29 -15.47 -59.84
N LYS A 684 109.00 -15.25 -60.17
CA LYS A 684 108.52 -15.21 -61.57
C LYS A 684 108.73 -13.87 -62.28
N LYS A 685 109.20 -12.78 -61.67
CA LYS A 685 109.76 -11.63 -62.41
C LYS A 685 111.23 -11.85 -62.68
N GLU A 686 111.89 -12.77 -62.01
CA GLU A 686 113.18 -13.30 -62.41
C GLU A 686 112.98 -14.31 -63.54
N LEU A 687 112.11 -15.31 -63.37
CA LEU A 687 111.70 -16.18 -64.47
C LEU A 687 110.98 -15.45 -65.62
N ASN A 688 110.36 -14.28 -65.41
CA ASN A 688 109.86 -13.39 -66.48
C ASN A 688 110.84 -12.27 -66.88
N LYS A 689 111.98 -12.05 -66.22
CA LYS A 689 113.14 -11.44 -66.91
C LYS A 689 113.68 -12.44 -67.94
N HIS A 690 113.54 -13.74 -67.66
CA HIS A 690 113.84 -14.83 -68.59
C HIS A 690 112.69 -15.15 -69.59
N MET A 691 111.42 -14.91 -69.25
CA MET A 691 110.24 -15.24 -70.08
C MET A 691 109.37 -14.07 -70.57
N ALA A 692 109.51 -12.81 -70.12
CA ALA A 692 108.83 -11.66 -70.76
C ALA A 692 109.50 -11.25 -72.10
N ILE A 693 110.51 -12.02 -72.51
CA ILE A 693 110.92 -12.18 -73.91
C ILE A 693 109.77 -12.80 -74.76
N LEU A 694 108.75 -13.40 -74.13
CA LEU A 694 107.75 -14.31 -74.72
C LEU A 694 106.28 -14.03 -74.29
N SER A 695 105.78 -12.80 -74.45
CA SER A 695 104.35 -12.36 -74.38
C SER A 695 103.57 -12.55 -73.05
N GLY A 696 102.36 -11.99 -72.82
CA GLY A 696 101.66 -10.88 -73.50
C GLY A 696 100.13 -10.82 -73.25
N ASP A 697 99.69 -10.08 -72.21
CA ASP A 697 98.31 -9.60 -71.91
C ASP A 697 97.15 -10.64 -71.77
N SER A 698 95.95 -10.33 -71.21
CA SER A 698 95.37 -9.06 -70.75
C SER A 698 94.56 -9.19 -69.43
N LYS A 699 94.12 -8.07 -68.82
CA LYS A 699 93.29 -8.05 -67.59
C LYS A 699 91.99 -7.20 -67.69
N ALA A 700 91.80 -6.44 -68.78
CA ALA A 700 90.80 -5.37 -68.83
C ALA A 700 89.33 -5.84 -68.93
N GLU A 701 89.05 -6.93 -69.64
CA GLU A 701 87.67 -7.35 -69.96
C GLU A 701 86.84 -7.83 -68.76
N VAL A 702 87.49 -8.28 -67.67
CA VAL A 702 86.80 -8.85 -66.51
C VAL A 702 86.05 -7.77 -65.72
N LEU A 703 86.70 -6.62 -65.49
CA LEU A 703 86.14 -5.53 -64.66
C LEU A 703 84.88 -4.92 -65.26
N LEU A 704 84.79 -4.84 -66.59
CA LEU A 704 83.63 -4.31 -67.31
C LEU A 704 82.38 -5.20 -67.19
N LYS A 705 82.53 -6.49 -66.91
CA LYS A 705 81.40 -7.41 -66.69
C LYS A 705 80.84 -7.30 -65.26
N GLN A 706 81.72 -7.02 -64.28
CA GLN A 706 81.37 -7.04 -62.86
C GLN A 706 80.53 -5.82 -62.44
N ILE A 707 80.95 -4.61 -62.85
CA ILE A 707 80.22 -3.33 -62.60
C ILE A 707 78.78 -3.37 -63.14
N LYS A 708 78.54 -4.10 -64.23
CA LYS A 708 77.22 -4.18 -64.86
C LYS A 708 76.23 -4.98 -64.00
N ALA A 709 76.67 -6.05 -63.36
CA ALA A 709 75.80 -6.91 -62.54
C ALA A 709 75.36 -6.26 -61.22
N GLU A 710 76.19 -5.40 -60.63
CA GLU A 710 75.88 -4.70 -59.38
C GLU A 710 74.80 -3.62 -59.59
N LYS A 711 74.84 -2.91 -60.71
CA LYS A 711 73.81 -1.94 -61.12
C LYS A 711 72.42 -2.59 -61.18
N ASP A 712 72.32 -3.74 -61.83
CA ASP A 712 71.04 -4.38 -62.10
C ASP A 712 70.38 -4.93 -60.81
N ARG A 713 71.17 -5.32 -59.79
CA ARG A 713 70.68 -5.68 -58.44
C ARG A 713 70.04 -4.49 -57.71
N ILE A 714 70.75 -3.36 -57.66
CA ILE A 714 70.28 -2.14 -56.96
C ILE A 714 68.97 -1.62 -57.58
N GLN A 715 68.76 -1.82 -58.89
CA GLN A 715 67.50 -1.45 -59.56
C GLN A 715 66.31 -2.34 -59.14
N HIS A 716 66.53 -3.60 -58.77
CA HIS A 716 65.48 -4.48 -58.25
C HIS A 716 65.11 -4.11 -56.80
N GLU A 717 66.10 -3.98 -55.91
CA GLU A 717 65.88 -3.63 -54.49
C GLU A 717 65.10 -2.32 -54.33
N LEU A 718 65.37 -1.31 -55.17
CA LEU A 718 64.63 -0.05 -55.20
C LEU A 718 63.15 -0.25 -55.62
N GLY A 719 62.88 -1.19 -56.52
CA GLY A 719 61.54 -1.50 -57.01
C GLY A 719 60.70 -2.35 -56.04
N ASP A 720 61.33 -3.09 -55.13
CA ASP A 720 60.65 -3.79 -54.03
C ASP A 720 60.28 -2.80 -52.90
N GLN A 721 61.22 -1.94 -52.48
CA GLN A 721 60.94 -0.87 -51.50
C GLN A 721 59.84 0.11 -51.94
N GLN A 722 59.66 0.33 -53.26
CA GLN A 722 58.55 1.13 -53.78
C GLN A 722 57.19 0.43 -53.60
N ARG A 723 57.12 -0.89 -53.74
CA ARG A 723 55.89 -1.68 -53.58
C ARG A 723 55.47 -1.78 -52.10
N GLU A 724 56.43 -1.96 -51.19
CA GLU A 724 56.17 -1.91 -49.74
C GLU A 724 55.59 -0.54 -49.31
N ARG A 725 56.17 0.56 -49.80
CA ARG A 725 55.67 1.92 -49.53
C ARG A 725 54.24 2.12 -50.02
N GLN A 726 53.91 1.61 -51.21
CA GLN A 726 52.54 1.67 -51.73
C GLN A 726 51.55 0.90 -50.85
N GLN A 727 51.90 -0.31 -50.40
CA GLN A 727 51.05 -1.09 -49.47
C GLN A 727 50.82 -0.35 -48.14
N VAL A 728 51.85 0.29 -47.58
CA VAL A 728 51.73 1.11 -46.35
C VAL A 728 50.89 2.37 -46.59
N GLU A 729 51.01 3.00 -47.76
CA GLU A 729 50.13 4.13 -48.13
C GLU A 729 48.67 3.72 -48.29
N ASP A 730 48.39 2.56 -48.88
CA ASP A 730 47.04 2.03 -49.09
C ASP A 730 46.39 1.58 -47.77
N ALA A 731 47.11 0.86 -46.90
CA ALA A 731 46.66 0.60 -45.53
C ALA A 731 46.39 1.92 -44.78
N GLY A 732 47.25 2.93 -44.95
CA GLY A 732 47.02 4.27 -44.43
C GLY A 732 45.82 4.99 -45.05
N ARG A 733 45.46 4.72 -46.32
CA ARG A 733 44.24 5.25 -46.97
C ARG A 733 43.00 4.63 -46.33
N ILE A 734 42.98 3.31 -46.13
CA ILE A 734 41.87 2.57 -45.49
C ILE A 734 41.63 3.06 -44.04
N LEU A 735 42.68 3.11 -43.22
CA LEU A 735 42.58 3.61 -41.84
C LEU A 735 42.09 5.07 -41.78
N ARG A 736 42.47 5.92 -42.74
CA ARG A 736 41.95 7.30 -42.83
C ARG A 736 40.46 7.35 -43.20
N THR A 737 39.97 6.45 -44.06
CA THR A 737 38.53 6.35 -44.34
C THR A 737 37.73 5.84 -43.14
N GLU A 738 38.23 4.83 -42.42
CA GLU A 738 37.58 4.29 -41.22
C GLU A 738 37.52 5.32 -40.07
N ILE A 739 38.65 6.00 -39.80
CA ILE A 739 38.69 7.09 -38.80
C ILE A 739 37.73 8.23 -39.16
N ASN A 740 37.54 8.52 -40.45
CA ASN A 740 36.57 9.53 -40.88
C ASN A 740 35.12 9.03 -40.78
N GLY A 741 34.84 7.76 -41.03
CA GLY A 741 33.53 7.13 -40.79
C GLY A 741 33.12 7.22 -39.32
N LEU A 742 34.00 6.75 -38.42
CA LEU A 742 33.80 6.82 -36.96
C LEU A 742 33.62 8.26 -36.44
N ARG A 743 34.23 9.25 -37.10
CA ARG A 743 34.01 10.67 -36.79
C ARG A 743 32.63 11.17 -37.21
N VAL A 744 32.09 10.71 -38.35
CA VAL A 744 30.72 11.04 -38.77
C VAL A 744 29.71 10.39 -37.82
N GLU A 745 29.90 9.12 -37.47
CA GLU A 745 29.07 8.41 -36.48
C GLU A 745 29.09 9.08 -35.10
N LEU A 746 30.25 9.57 -34.66
CA LEU A 746 30.39 10.33 -33.41
C LEU A 746 29.64 11.68 -33.47
N VAL A 747 29.74 12.42 -34.57
CA VAL A 747 29.00 13.69 -34.76
C VAL A 747 27.49 13.44 -34.80
N GLU A 748 27.04 12.37 -35.45
CA GLU A 748 25.64 11.94 -35.41
C GLU A 748 25.19 11.57 -33.99
N ALA A 749 26.03 10.88 -33.21
CA ALA A 749 25.74 10.54 -31.82
C ALA A 749 25.64 11.79 -30.94
N GLU A 750 26.56 12.75 -31.10
CA GLU A 750 26.47 14.06 -30.45
C GLU A 750 25.20 14.82 -30.84
N GLU A 751 24.79 14.80 -32.11
CA GLU A 751 23.53 15.39 -32.54
C GLU A 751 22.32 14.70 -31.92
N LYS A 752 22.32 13.36 -31.84
CA LYS A 752 21.25 12.59 -31.18
C LYS A 752 21.16 12.95 -29.70
N VAL A 753 22.29 13.12 -29.00
CA VAL A 753 22.33 13.64 -27.61
C VAL A 753 21.82 15.09 -27.51
N LYS A 754 22.27 16.00 -28.38
CA LYS A 754 21.78 17.40 -28.42
C LYS A 754 20.26 17.46 -28.64
N ARG A 755 19.71 16.59 -29.50
CA ARG A 755 18.26 16.45 -29.72
C ARG A 755 17.55 15.93 -28.46
N VAL A 756 18.06 14.89 -27.79
CA VAL A 756 17.52 14.37 -26.51
C VAL A 756 17.51 15.45 -25.43
N ASN A 757 18.61 16.19 -25.24
CA ASN A 757 18.68 17.28 -24.27
C ASN A 757 17.61 18.36 -24.57
N SER A 758 17.44 18.75 -25.84
CA SER A 758 16.40 19.70 -26.25
C SER A 758 14.96 19.19 -26.05
N LEU A 759 14.77 17.87 -25.96
CA LEU A 759 13.48 17.24 -25.62
C LEU A 759 13.29 17.17 -24.10
N GLN A 760 14.35 16.95 -23.32
CA GLN A 760 14.33 17.03 -21.86
C GLN A 760 14.05 18.44 -21.35
N GLU A 761 14.66 19.48 -21.94
CA GLU A 761 14.35 20.88 -21.63
C GLU A 761 12.87 21.21 -21.92
N LYS A 762 12.35 20.74 -23.06
CA LYS A 762 10.93 20.90 -23.40
C LYS A 762 10.03 20.16 -22.41
N LEU A 763 10.34 18.90 -22.09
CA LEU A 763 9.61 18.07 -21.12
C LEU A 763 9.56 18.77 -19.75
N HIS A 764 10.70 19.25 -19.25
CA HIS A 764 10.74 19.96 -17.95
C HIS A 764 9.98 21.29 -18.01
N SER A 765 10.01 22.00 -19.14
CA SER A 765 9.17 23.20 -19.34
C SER A 765 7.67 22.89 -19.38
N THR A 766 7.26 21.69 -19.80
CA THR A 766 5.87 21.22 -19.71
C THR A 766 5.51 20.71 -18.32
N GLU A 767 6.43 20.04 -17.60
CA GLU A 767 6.25 19.69 -16.19
C GLU A 767 6.07 20.93 -15.31
N GLU A 768 6.86 21.98 -15.55
CA GLU A 768 6.71 23.25 -14.84
C GLU A 768 5.35 23.92 -15.12
N ARG A 769 4.86 23.86 -16.36
CA ARG A 769 3.53 24.37 -16.71
C ARG A 769 2.43 23.54 -16.04
N PHE A 770 2.57 22.23 -16.02
CA PHE A 770 1.63 21.33 -15.35
C PHE A 770 1.61 21.57 -13.84
N ARG A 771 2.76 21.65 -13.17
CA ARG A 771 2.85 21.99 -11.72
C ARG A 771 2.19 23.34 -11.40
N ARG A 772 2.26 24.33 -12.32
CA ARG A 772 1.57 25.62 -12.18
C ARG A 772 0.05 25.46 -12.35
N ALA A 773 -0.41 24.74 -13.38
CA ALA A 773 -1.83 24.46 -13.61
C ALA A 773 -2.46 23.64 -12.46
N GLN A 774 -1.74 22.63 -11.95
CA GLN A 774 -2.09 21.83 -10.77
C GLN A 774 -2.22 22.72 -9.51
N ALA A 775 -1.31 23.70 -9.33
CA ALA A 775 -1.35 24.68 -8.25
C ALA A 775 -2.39 25.80 -8.42
N GLU A 776 -2.97 25.97 -9.62
CA GLU A 776 -4.13 26.84 -9.88
C GLU A 776 -5.44 26.05 -9.70
N LEU A 777 -5.47 24.79 -10.11
CA LEU A 777 -6.58 23.86 -9.88
C LEU A 777 -6.79 23.57 -8.38
N SER A 778 -5.72 23.48 -7.58
CA SER A 778 -5.84 23.32 -6.12
C SER A 778 -6.42 24.56 -5.45
N LYS A 779 -5.99 25.77 -5.85
CA LYS A 779 -6.59 27.04 -5.40
C LYS A 779 -8.06 27.13 -5.81
N SER A 780 -8.40 26.80 -7.05
CA SER A 780 -9.79 26.83 -7.53
C SER A 780 -10.68 25.82 -6.79
N LYS A 781 -10.15 24.62 -6.47
CA LYS A 781 -10.84 23.66 -5.60
C LYS A 781 -11.01 24.18 -4.16
N GLU A 782 -10.03 24.89 -3.61
CA GLU A 782 -10.15 25.53 -2.29
C GLU A 782 -11.16 26.68 -2.29
N GLU A 783 -11.19 27.50 -3.35
CA GLU A 783 -12.23 28.52 -3.58
C GLU A 783 -13.63 27.89 -3.71
N GLN A 784 -13.78 26.80 -4.47
CA GLN A 784 -15.02 26.03 -4.55
C GLN A 784 -15.44 25.45 -3.18
N ASN A 785 -14.49 24.94 -2.39
CA ASN A 785 -14.76 24.47 -1.03
C ASN A 785 -15.18 25.61 -0.09
N ILE A 786 -14.60 26.81 -0.24
CA ILE A 786 -15.01 28.02 0.49
C ILE A 786 -16.41 28.47 0.05
N LEU A 787 -16.74 28.41 -1.25
CA LEU A 787 -18.06 28.74 -1.78
C LEU A 787 -19.13 27.71 -1.35
N SER A 788 -18.80 26.41 -1.32
CA SER A 788 -19.68 25.35 -0.82
C SER A 788 -19.95 25.47 0.69
N ARG A 789 -18.92 25.80 1.48
CA ARG A 789 -19.09 26.15 2.91
C ARG A 789 -19.95 27.40 3.12
N LYS A 790 -19.85 28.40 2.22
CA LYS A 790 -20.74 29.58 2.24
C LYS A 790 -22.17 29.21 1.86
N LEU A 791 -22.38 28.43 0.81
CA LEU A 791 -23.69 27.97 0.35
C LEU A 791 -24.41 27.17 1.46
N THR A 792 -23.76 26.15 2.01
CA THR A 792 -24.31 25.36 3.12
C THR A 792 -24.58 26.20 4.39
N SER A 793 -23.78 27.23 4.66
CA SER A 793 -24.09 28.19 5.74
C SER A 793 -25.30 29.08 5.41
N ALA A 794 -25.49 29.47 4.15
CA ALA A 794 -26.63 30.26 3.71
C ALA A 794 -27.92 29.42 3.71
N GLU A 795 -27.86 28.18 3.26
CA GLU A 795 -28.94 27.18 3.34
C GLU A 795 -29.34 26.92 4.80
N ALA A 796 -28.36 26.80 5.71
CA ALA A 796 -28.63 26.70 7.14
C ALA A 796 -29.34 27.96 7.69
N THR A 797 -28.92 29.17 7.29
CA THR A 797 -29.65 30.39 7.68
C THR A 797 -31.05 30.46 7.07
N ALA A 798 -31.24 30.00 5.83
CA ALA A 798 -32.55 29.96 5.19
C ALA A 798 -33.50 29.01 5.94
N ALA A 799 -33.04 27.79 6.27
CA ALA A 799 -33.78 26.83 7.08
C ALA A 799 -34.14 27.38 8.46
N VAL A 800 -33.23 28.10 9.12
CA VAL A 800 -33.53 28.79 10.39
C VAL A 800 -34.60 29.87 10.19
N THR A 801 -34.50 30.72 9.17
CA THR A 801 -35.56 31.73 8.90
C THR A 801 -36.90 31.12 8.53
N GLU A 802 -36.93 29.93 7.93
CA GLU A 802 -38.18 29.22 7.62
C GLU A 802 -38.77 28.51 8.85
N GLU A 803 -37.94 28.00 9.76
CA GLU A 803 -38.39 27.60 11.10
C GLU A 803 -38.92 28.79 11.91
N GLU A 804 -38.25 29.94 11.88
CA GLU A 804 -38.72 31.16 12.54
C GLU A 804 -40.03 31.65 11.95
N LYS A 805 -40.19 31.62 10.62
CA LYS A 805 -41.46 31.88 9.93
C LYS A 805 -42.57 30.94 10.44
N LYS A 806 -42.33 29.63 10.49
CA LYS A 806 -43.29 28.64 11.01
C LYS A 806 -43.60 28.83 12.50
N ARG A 807 -42.65 29.31 13.29
CA ARG A 807 -42.87 29.68 14.72
C ARG A 807 -43.66 30.98 14.86
N LEU A 808 -43.46 31.96 13.97
CA LEU A 808 -44.22 33.21 13.93
C LEU A 808 -45.65 32.98 13.44
N GLU A 809 -45.84 32.16 12.41
CA GLU A 809 -47.16 31.72 11.92
C GLU A 809 -47.96 31.06 13.06
N LYS A 810 -47.37 30.10 13.78
CA LYS A 810 -48.02 29.48 14.97
C LYS A 810 -48.26 30.46 16.12
N ARG A 811 -47.43 31.48 16.30
CA ARG A 811 -47.68 32.53 17.31
C ARG A 811 -48.80 33.50 16.89
N VAL A 812 -48.92 33.79 15.60
CA VAL A 812 -50.06 34.56 15.05
C VAL A 812 -51.34 33.74 15.19
N GLU A 813 -51.30 32.43 14.93
CA GLU A 813 -52.42 31.49 15.12
C GLU A 813 -52.88 31.44 16.59
N VAL A 814 -51.97 31.25 17.55
CA VAL A 814 -52.29 31.29 19.00
C VAL A 814 -52.83 32.67 19.42
N VAL A 815 -52.24 33.78 18.96
CA VAL A 815 -52.76 35.13 19.25
C VAL A 815 -54.12 35.37 18.58
N ARG A 816 -54.43 34.71 17.46
CA ARG A 816 -55.76 34.73 16.85
C ARG A 816 -56.77 33.95 17.69
N GLU A 817 -56.42 32.76 18.18
CA GLU A 817 -57.27 32.00 19.11
C GLU A 817 -57.49 32.74 20.44
N GLU A 818 -56.45 33.36 21.00
CA GLU A 818 -56.55 34.18 22.21
C GLU A 818 -57.42 35.42 21.98
N GLY A 819 -57.32 36.05 20.80
CA GLY A 819 -58.18 37.15 20.38
C GLY A 819 -59.64 36.72 20.15
N GLU A 820 -59.87 35.55 19.54
CA GLU A 820 -61.20 34.97 19.35
C GLU A 820 -61.84 34.62 20.70
N ARG A 821 -61.10 33.96 21.61
CA ARG A 821 -61.58 33.66 22.97
C ARG A 821 -61.84 34.92 23.78
N ALA A 822 -60.99 35.95 23.69
CA ALA A 822 -61.21 37.23 24.37
C ALA A 822 -62.42 37.99 23.80
N LEU A 823 -62.71 37.84 22.50
CA LEU A 823 -63.94 38.36 21.89
C LEU A 823 -65.16 37.55 22.33
N GLU A 824 -65.10 36.23 22.41
CA GLU A 824 -66.18 35.38 22.94
C GLU A 824 -66.46 35.69 24.42
N GLU A 825 -65.41 35.86 25.24
CA GLU A 825 -65.51 36.20 26.65
C GLU A 825 -66.13 37.59 26.85
N ALA A 826 -65.62 38.61 26.15
CA ALA A 826 -66.15 39.97 26.18
C ALA A 826 -67.58 40.08 25.59
N VAL A 827 -67.93 39.28 24.58
CA VAL A 827 -69.31 39.15 24.10
C VAL A 827 -70.18 38.45 25.14
N SER A 828 -69.67 37.46 25.87
CA SER A 828 -70.40 36.82 26.98
C SER A 828 -70.63 37.78 28.15
N GLU A 829 -69.67 38.66 28.46
CA GLU A 829 -69.83 39.71 29.47
C GLU A 829 -70.81 40.77 29.00
N ALA A 830 -70.69 41.26 27.76
CA ALA A 830 -71.64 42.21 27.18
C ALA A 830 -73.06 41.63 27.08
N LEU A 831 -73.21 40.32 26.85
CA LEU A 831 -74.51 39.63 26.90
C LEU A 831 -75.03 39.53 28.33
N LYS A 832 -74.22 39.20 29.33
CA LYS A 832 -74.64 39.20 30.75
C LYS A 832 -74.98 40.61 31.26
N GLU A 833 -74.24 41.63 30.81
CA GLU A 833 -74.49 43.04 31.14
C GLU A 833 -75.75 43.54 30.43
N ALA A 834 -76.02 43.09 29.20
CA ALA A 834 -77.29 43.34 28.50
C ALA A 834 -78.47 42.56 29.09
N GLU A 835 -78.27 41.32 29.55
CA GLU A 835 -79.30 40.51 30.21
C GLU A 835 -79.65 41.07 31.59
N SER A 836 -78.66 41.42 32.43
CA SER A 836 -78.93 42.10 33.70
C SER A 836 -79.48 43.52 33.53
N SER A 837 -79.06 44.27 32.49
CA SER A 837 -79.72 45.53 32.10
C SER A 837 -81.16 45.32 31.63
N ARG A 838 -81.46 44.17 31.02
CA ARG A 838 -82.80 43.79 30.56
C ARG A 838 -83.68 43.29 31.70
N GLU A 839 -83.15 42.51 32.64
CA GLU A 839 -83.87 42.12 33.86
C GLU A 839 -84.16 43.36 34.71
N ALA A 840 -83.19 44.27 34.88
CA ALA A 840 -83.42 45.57 35.50
C ALA A 840 -84.49 46.38 34.75
N ALA A 841 -84.48 46.40 33.41
CA ALA A 841 -85.51 47.07 32.61
C ALA A 841 -86.87 46.36 32.64
N GLU A 842 -86.93 45.03 32.79
CA GLU A 842 -88.17 44.27 32.93
C GLU A 842 -88.75 44.39 34.35
N ASP A 843 -87.92 44.54 35.39
CA ASP A 843 -88.36 44.89 36.75
C ASP A 843 -88.72 46.38 36.89
N ASP A 844 -88.03 47.31 36.22
CA ASP A 844 -88.49 48.70 36.08
C ASP A 844 -89.81 48.75 35.28
N LEU A 845 -90.00 47.88 34.28
CA LEU A 845 -91.26 47.77 33.53
C LEU A 845 -92.38 47.13 34.37
N ARG A 846 -92.07 46.17 35.26
CA ARG A 846 -93.02 45.62 36.25
C ARG A 846 -93.39 46.67 37.30
N ALA A 847 -92.42 47.42 37.81
CA ALA A 847 -92.64 48.55 38.71
C ALA A 847 -93.42 49.67 38.01
N ALA A 848 -93.16 49.93 36.72
CA ALA A 848 -93.95 50.85 35.91
C ALA A 848 -95.35 50.31 35.60
N LEU A 849 -95.54 48.99 35.48
CA LEU A 849 -96.87 48.36 35.32
C LEU A 849 -97.67 48.30 36.63
N GLN A 850 -97.01 48.19 37.79
CA GLN A 850 -97.66 48.36 39.09
C GLN A 850 -98.03 49.83 39.30
N ARG A 851 -97.09 50.76 39.09
CA ARG A 851 -97.38 52.21 39.09
C ARG A 851 -98.45 52.57 38.07
N ALA A 852 -98.50 51.94 36.90
CA ALA A 852 -99.55 52.17 35.90
C ALA A 852 -100.90 51.54 36.30
N LYS A 853 -100.93 50.47 37.12
CA LYS A 853 -102.17 49.93 37.69
C LYS A 853 -102.69 50.81 38.83
N GLU A 854 -101.82 51.20 39.75
CA GLU A 854 -102.09 52.18 40.81
C GLU A 854 -102.51 53.52 40.22
N GLN A 855 -101.87 53.95 39.12
CA GLN A 855 -102.28 55.12 38.35
C GLN A 855 -103.56 54.88 37.55
N ILE A 856 -103.89 53.67 37.08
CA ILE A 856 -105.20 53.40 36.45
C ILE A 856 -106.32 53.46 37.49
N GLU A 857 -106.12 52.94 38.70
CA GLU A 857 -107.06 53.11 39.81
C GLU A 857 -107.21 54.60 40.17
N GLN A 858 -106.09 55.32 40.33
CA GLN A 858 -106.09 56.77 40.57
C GLN A 858 -106.59 57.59 39.36
N HIS A 859 -106.52 57.08 38.13
CA HIS A 859 -107.06 57.75 36.93
C HIS A 859 -108.55 57.45 36.73
N VAL A 860 -109.08 56.32 37.20
CA VAL A 860 -110.54 56.14 37.31
C VAL A 860 -111.12 57.15 38.30
N GLU A 861 -110.39 57.51 39.36
CA GLU A 861 -110.78 58.59 40.28
C GLU A 861 -110.42 60.01 39.78
N ALA A 862 -109.38 60.17 38.95
CA ALA A 862 -108.90 61.49 38.47
C ALA A 862 -109.37 61.90 37.05
N GLU A 863 -109.91 61.02 36.21
CA GLU A 863 -110.53 61.41 34.92
C GLU A 863 -111.78 62.28 35.13
N ALA A 864 -112.34 62.27 36.35
CA ALA A 864 -113.37 63.21 36.80
C ALA A 864 -112.84 64.64 37.08
N ALA A 865 -111.51 64.83 37.20
CA ALA A 865 -110.93 65.93 37.97
C ALA A 865 -109.88 66.81 37.25
N LEU A 866 -109.67 66.67 35.93
CA LEU A 866 -109.19 67.65 34.92
C LEU A 866 -108.57 66.89 33.73
N LYS A 867 -108.90 67.10 32.45
CA LYS A 867 -109.90 67.94 31.76
C LYS A 867 -109.87 69.46 31.94
N ALA A 868 -108.72 69.99 32.35
CA ALA A 868 -108.20 71.29 31.92
C ALA A 868 -106.66 71.22 31.90
N GLU A 869 -106.05 71.77 30.84
CA GLU A 869 -104.68 72.32 30.80
C GLU A 869 -103.57 71.44 31.43
N LEU A 870 -102.82 70.58 30.73
CA LEU A 870 -102.21 70.69 29.39
C LEU A 870 -101.21 71.88 29.29
N GLY A 871 -99.93 71.66 29.63
CA GLY A 871 -98.90 72.73 29.52
C GLY A 871 -97.47 72.43 30.01
N ALA A 872 -96.96 71.19 29.96
CA ALA A 872 -95.69 70.84 30.61
C ALA A 872 -94.40 71.10 29.77
N ALA A 873 -93.56 72.01 30.29
CA ALA A 873 -92.07 72.02 30.33
C ALA A 873 -91.20 71.62 29.10
N LYS A 874 -90.20 72.48 28.81
CA LYS A 874 -88.94 72.11 28.16
C LYS A 874 -87.79 72.02 29.18
N ARG A 875 -87.09 70.88 29.21
CA ARG A 875 -85.68 70.73 29.65
C ARG A 875 -84.74 71.43 28.60
N PRO A 876 -83.45 71.76 28.84
CA PRO A 876 -82.43 70.76 29.28
C PRO A 876 -81.08 71.23 29.93
N LYS A 877 -80.24 70.21 30.25
CA LYS A 877 -78.75 70.13 30.06
C LYS A 877 -77.72 70.74 31.04
N ARG A 878 -76.70 69.89 31.32
CA ARG A 878 -75.23 70.12 31.50
C ARG A 878 -74.66 70.73 32.79
N GLN A 879 -73.80 69.93 33.43
CA GLN A 879 -72.32 70.06 33.52
C GLN A 879 -71.74 68.64 33.78
N ALA A 880 -70.52 68.19 33.43
CA ALA A 880 -69.18 68.76 33.24
C ALA A 880 -68.44 69.09 34.57
N ALA A 881 -67.10 68.96 34.74
CA ALA A 881 -66.05 68.16 34.07
C ALA A 881 -64.71 68.27 34.85
N ARG A 882 -63.72 67.39 34.54
CA ARG A 882 -62.24 67.52 34.74
C ARG A 882 -61.57 67.36 36.14
N LYS A 883 -60.47 66.58 36.10
CA LYS A 883 -59.13 66.70 36.76
C LYS A 883 -58.78 65.98 38.10
N THR A 884 -57.58 65.36 38.03
CA THR A 884 -56.50 64.97 38.98
C THR A 884 -56.25 65.90 40.20
N PRO A 885 -55.48 65.55 41.29
CA PRO A 885 -54.35 64.56 41.38
C PRO A 885 -54.15 63.81 42.74
N SER A 886 -53.00 63.09 42.92
CA SER A 886 -52.21 62.80 44.18
C SER A 886 -52.87 62.03 45.37
N GLY A 887 -52.19 61.28 46.27
CA GLY A 887 -50.80 60.75 46.35
C GLY A 887 -50.38 60.29 47.77
N ASP A 888 -49.33 59.45 47.87
CA ASP A 888 -48.41 59.15 49.01
C ASP A 888 -48.79 58.30 50.27
N GLU A 889 -47.72 57.90 51.00
CA GLU A 889 -47.58 57.30 52.37
C GLU A 889 -47.80 55.77 52.65
N VAL A 890 -47.13 55.09 53.61
CA VAL A 890 -45.74 55.15 54.17
C VAL A 890 -45.37 53.92 55.07
N VAL A 891 -44.08 53.55 55.22
CA VAL A 891 -43.47 52.66 56.28
C VAL A 891 -43.87 51.14 56.25
N ARG A 892 -43.07 50.10 56.61
CA ARG A 892 -41.90 49.87 57.52
C ARG A 892 -40.97 48.73 57.03
N LEU A 893 -39.73 48.64 57.55
CA LEU A 893 -38.77 47.52 57.36
C LEU A 893 -38.56 46.72 58.67
N PRO A 894 -38.16 45.42 58.64
CA PRO A 894 -36.71 45.08 58.74
C PRO A 894 -36.25 43.78 58.03
N SER A 895 -34.94 43.49 58.18
CA SER A 895 -34.11 42.31 57.81
C SER A 895 -34.80 40.95 57.53
N ARG A 896 -34.23 40.03 56.74
CA ARG A 896 -32.81 39.59 56.77
C ARG A 896 -32.38 38.84 55.51
N ARG A 897 -31.20 39.17 54.95
CA ARG A 897 -30.61 38.47 53.79
C ARG A 897 -30.32 36.99 54.11
N LYS A 898 -30.91 36.07 53.34
CA LYS A 898 -30.36 34.75 53.00
C LYS A 898 -30.50 34.56 51.48
N ALA A 899 -29.53 33.91 50.85
CA ALA A 899 -29.38 33.97 49.40
C ALA A 899 -30.20 32.92 48.64
N ASN A 900 -30.67 33.25 47.44
CA ASN A 900 -31.16 32.27 46.46
C ASN A 900 -30.04 31.38 45.89
N LEU A 901 -28.77 31.72 46.19
CA LEU A 901 -27.57 30.98 45.84
C LEU A 901 -27.29 29.91 46.91
N VAL A 902 -27.48 28.64 46.53
CA VAL A 902 -27.24 27.46 47.37
C VAL A 902 -25.92 26.81 46.94
N LYS A 903 -25.18 26.26 47.90
CA LYS A 903 -24.04 25.38 47.64
C LYS A 903 -24.53 23.93 47.66
N ASP A 904 -24.76 23.39 46.48
CA ASP A 904 -25.01 21.97 46.28
C ASP A 904 -23.69 21.17 46.39
N PRO A 905 -23.64 20.03 47.10
CA PRO A 905 -22.43 19.21 47.20
C PRO A 905 -21.94 18.61 45.87
N ARG A 906 -22.84 18.32 44.94
CA ARG A 906 -22.58 17.66 43.65
C ARG A 906 -22.35 18.68 42.53
N MET A 907 -23.19 19.72 42.43
CA MET A 907 -23.11 20.73 41.36
C MET A 907 -22.40 22.04 41.76
N GLY A 908 -22.16 22.29 43.06
CA GLY A 908 -21.52 23.51 43.53
C GLY A 908 -22.49 24.69 43.71
N LYS A 909 -22.10 25.90 43.29
CA LYS A 909 -22.93 27.10 43.46
C LYS A 909 -24.06 27.14 42.43
N ILE A 910 -25.31 26.95 42.86
CA ILE A 910 -26.52 27.00 42.02
C ILE A 910 -27.55 28.00 42.55
N TYR A 911 -28.29 28.66 41.67
CA TYR A 911 -29.40 29.56 42.01
C TYR A 911 -30.75 28.84 41.92
N ARG A 912 -31.58 28.91 42.97
CA ARG A 912 -32.93 28.31 42.99
C ARG A 912 -34.00 29.12 42.23
N LYS A 913 -33.69 30.35 41.82
CA LYS A 913 -34.46 31.23 40.93
C LYS A 913 -33.47 32.14 40.22
N ALA A 914 -33.73 32.48 38.95
CA ALA A 914 -32.85 33.31 38.15
C ALA A 914 -32.39 34.59 38.90
N PRO A 915 -31.09 34.92 38.93
CA PRO A 915 -30.58 36.16 39.51
C PRO A 915 -31.01 37.39 38.68
N LYS A 916 -30.94 38.59 39.27
CA LYS A 916 -31.18 39.86 38.55
C LYS A 916 -30.13 40.16 37.48
N GLU A 917 -28.95 39.56 37.61
CA GLU A 917 -27.84 39.67 36.66
C GLU A 917 -27.55 38.27 36.13
N VAL A 918 -27.83 38.06 34.84
CA VAL A 918 -27.55 36.83 34.09
C VAL A 918 -26.39 37.12 33.13
N ASP A 919 -25.52 36.14 32.92
CA ASP A 919 -24.47 36.16 31.91
C ASP A 919 -24.90 35.34 30.69
N ASP A 920 -24.51 35.77 29.49
CA ASP A 920 -24.81 35.01 28.28
C ASP A 920 -23.84 33.84 28.14
N LEU A 921 -24.23 32.68 28.67
CA LEU A 921 -23.40 31.48 28.63
C LEU A 921 -23.10 30.99 27.20
N THR A 922 -23.74 31.53 26.15
CA THR A 922 -23.40 31.23 24.75
C THR A 922 -22.08 31.86 24.27
N GLU A 923 -21.52 32.86 24.97
CA GLU A 923 -20.14 33.33 24.72
C GLU A 923 -19.08 32.23 25.03
N LEU A 924 -19.46 31.11 25.67
CA LEU A 924 -18.58 29.95 25.90
C LEU A 924 -18.56 29.03 24.68
N GLN A 925 -17.36 28.76 24.15
CA GLN A 925 -17.17 28.00 22.91
C GLN A 925 -17.75 26.59 23.01
N GLY A 926 -18.84 26.33 22.28
CA GLY A 926 -19.54 25.05 22.28
C GLY A 926 -20.80 25.00 23.15
N VAL A 927 -21.15 26.08 23.86
CA VAL A 927 -22.47 26.26 24.48
C VAL A 927 -23.42 26.88 23.46
N GLY A 928 -24.18 26.06 22.74
CA GLY A 928 -25.34 26.54 21.97
C GLY A 928 -26.53 26.86 22.88
N GLU A 929 -27.54 27.56 22.35
CA GLU A 929 -28.76 27.93 23.10
C GLU A 929 -29.38 26.78 23.90
N VAL A 930 -29.46 25.58 23.33
CA VAL A 930 -30.05 24.41 23.98
C VAL A 930 -29.27 24.01 25.25
N ILE A 931 -27.94 24.19 25.24
CA ILE A 931 -27.08 23.92 26.40
C ILE A 931 -27.19 25.08 27.41
N CYS A 932 -27.26 26.33 26.92
CA CYS A 932 -27.48 27.52 27.76
C CYS A 932 -28.80 27.41 28.55
N ARG A 933 -29.90 27.04 27.90
CA ARG A 933 -31.21 26.78 28.53
C ARG A 933 -31.11 25.68 29.60
N ARG A 934 -30.53 24.51 29.27
CA ARG A 934 -30.34 23.43 30.27
C ARG A 934 -29.43 23.82 31.44
N LEU A 935 -28.44 24.69 31.24
CA LEU A 935 -27.62 25.25 32.33
C LEU A 935 -28.46 26.18 33.23
N HIS A 936 -29.32 27.02 32.64
CA HIS A 936 -30.25 27.87 33.38
C HIS A 936 -31.28 27.04 34.18
N ASP A 937 -31.78 25.94 33.59
CA ASP A 937 -32.68 24.98 34.25
C ASP A 937 -31.98 24.30 35.44
N ALA A 938 -30.69 23.95 35.30
CA ALA A 938 -29.82 23.46 36.37
C ALA A 938 -29.34 24.54 37.37
N GLY A 939 -29.86 25.77 37.29
CA GLY A 939 -29.57 26.85 38.24
C GLY A 939 -28.25 27.60 38.00
N ILE A 940 -27.62 27.43 36.84
CA ILE A 940 -26.34 28.05 36.46
C ILE A 940 -26.63 29.21 35.49
N TYR A 941 -26.45 30.45 35.95
CA TYR A 941 -26.83 31.67 35.21
C TYR A 941 -25.68 32.67 35.03
N THR A 942 -24.49 32.38 35.57
CA THR A 942 -23.36 33.33 35.58
C THR A 942 -22.03 32.66 35.25
N TYR A 943 -21.17 33.39 34.54
CA TYR A 943 -19.77 33.02 34.28
C TYR A 943 -19.02 32.73 35.59
N ARG A 944 -19.40 33.40 36.70
CA ARG A 944 -18.82 33.16 38.01
C ARG A 944 -19.03 31.72 38.49
N GLN A 945 -20.23 31.16 38.32
CA GLN A 945 -20.51 29.78 38.72
C GLN A 945 -19.63 28.79 37.93
N VAL A 946 -19.54 28.97 36.61
CA VAL A 946 -18.71 28.16 35.70
C VAL A 946 -17.21 28.30 36.02
N ALA A 947 -16.76 29.51 36.36
CA ALA A 947 -15.38 29.80 36.73
C ALA A 947 -14.94 29.12 38.04
N GLU A 948 -15.86 28.92 38.99
CA GLU A 948 -15.60 28.34 40.31
C GLU A 948 -15.67 26.79 40.35
N TRP A 949 -16.12 26.12 39.29
CA TRP A 949 -16.25 24.65 39.27
C TRP A 949 -14.95 23.89 39.57
N LYS A 950 -15.06 22.81 40.35
CA LYS A 950 -13.96 21.85 40.59
C LYS A 950 -14.17 20.59 39.73
N ALA A 951 -13.11 19.80 39.52
CA ALA A 951 -13.17 18.59 38.69
C ALA A 951 -14.34 17.62 38.99
N PRO A 952 -14.75 17.38 40.26
CA PRO A 952 -15.95 16.57 40.55
C PRO A 952 -17.27 17.21 40.07
N GLN A 953 -17.39 18.54 40.18
CA GLN A 953 -18.58 19.29 39.75
C GLN A 953 -18.67 19.36 38.22
N ILE A 954 -17.52 19.50 37.54
CA ILE A 954 -17.44 19.40 36.08
C ILE A 954 -17.95 18.03 35.61
N ARG A 955 -17.54 16.94 36.27
CA ARG A 955 -18.03 15.58 35.95
C ARG A 955 -19.54 15.47 36.15
N ALA A 956 -20.06 15.78 37.34
CA ALA A 956 -21.48 15.71 37.63
C ALA A 956 -22.33 16.50 36.62
N ILE A 957 -22.03 17.78 36.41
CA ILE A 957 -22.77 18.63 35.46
C ILE A 957 -22.64 18.11 34.01
N SER A 958 -21.53 17.47 33.67
CA SER A 958 -21.36 16.85 32.35
C SER A 958 -22.09 15.51 32.18
N GLU A 959 -22.34 14.78 33.27
CA GLU A 959 -23.21 13.59 33.30
C GLU A 959 -24.67 14.03 33.20
N ASP A 960 -25.09 14.95 34.07
CA ASP A 960 -26.47 15.44 34.19
C ASP A 960 -26.97 16.14 32.89
N LEU A 961 -26.07 16.80 32.15
CA LEU A 961 -26.36 17.40 30.83
C LEU A 961 -26.11 16.46 29.63
N ASN A 962 -25.58 15.26 29.87
CA ASN A 962 -25.12 14.28 28.88
C ASN A 962 -24.11 14.84 27.84
N LEU A 963 -23.07 15.53 28.34
CA LEU A 963 -22.06 16.24 27.56
C LEU A 963 -20.69 15.53 27.50
N LYS A 964 -20.52 14.37 28.15
CA LYS A 964 -19.23 13.65 28.28
C LYS A 964 -18.12 14.61 28.77
N GLU A 965 -16.85 14.41 28.42
CA GLU A 965 -15.78 15.35 28.85
C GLU A 965 -15.80 16.74 28.15
N ARG A 966 -16.85 17.11 27.40
CA ARG A 966 -16.85 18.34 26.57
C ARG A 966 -16.55 19.61 27.37
N ILE A 967 -17.11 19.77 28.56
CA ILE A 967 -16.88 20.93 29.44
C ILE A 967 -15.38 21.11 29.78
N ARG A 968 -14.65 19.99 29.90
CA ARG A 968 -13.21 19.93 30.17
C ARG A 968 -12.38 20.14 28.90
N ARG A 969 -12.76 19.49 27.80
CA ARG A 969 -12.08 19.57 26.49
C ARG A 969 -12.16 20.98 25.88
N ASP A 970 -13.37 21.55 25.85
CA ASP A 970 -13.65 22.88 25.28
C ASP A 970 -13.27 24.01 26.27
N GLY A 971 -12.79 23.65 27.48
CA GLY A 971 -12.09 24.56 28.39
C GLY A 971 -12.96 25.63 29.06
N TRP A 972 -14.27 25.41 29.18
CA TRP A 972 -15.25 26.43 29.57
C TRP A 972 -14.91 27.18 30.86
N GLN A 973 -14.31 26.53 31.87
CA GLN A 973 -13.87 27.20 33.09
C GLN A 973 -12.84 28.33 32.84
N LYS A 974 -11.89 28.12 31.91
CA LYS A 974 -10.89 29.14 31.55
C LYS A 974 -11.53 30.31 30.80
N GLN A 975 -12.45 29.98 29.88
CA GLN A 975 -13.20 30.99 29.11
C GLN A 975 -14.11 31.83 30.03
N ALA A 976 -14.88 31.19 30.91
CA ALA A 976 -15.72 31.87 31.89
C ALA A 976 -14.92 32.80 32.83
N ARG A 977 -13.69 32.43 33.21
CA ARG A 977 -12.79 33.34 33.95
C ARG A 977 -12.38 34.57 33.16
N ALA A 978 -12.13 34.42 31.86
CA ALA A 978 -11.82 35.55 30.97
C ALA A 978 -13.05 36.46 30.74
N LEU A 979 -14.22 35.86 30.48
CA LEU A 979 -15.48 36.58 30.28
C LEU A 979 -15.95 37.30 31.55
N HIS A 980 -15.84 36.65 32.72
CA HIS A 980 -16.08 37.31 34.01
C HIS A 980 -15.15 38.51 34.21
N LYS A 981 -13.85 38.38 33.93
CA LYS A 981 -12.90 39.50 34.04
C LYS A 981 -13.22 40.62 33.03
N LYS A 982 -13.68 40.29 31.83
CA LYS A 982 -14.12 41.23 30.78
C LYS A 982 -15.38 42.01 31.21
N LYS A 983 -16.37 41.35 31.82
CA LYS A 983 -17.66 41.95 32.21
C LYS A 983 -17.63 42.66 33.58
N TYR A 984 -16.94 42.09 34.57
CA TYR A 984 -16.95 42.56 35.97
C TYR A 984 -15.62 43.19 36.42
N GLY A 985 -14.62 43.31 35.53
CA GLY A 985 -13.31 43.92 35.80
C GLY A 985 -12.37 43.12 36.75
N GLN A 986 -12.92 42.17 37.50
CA GLN A 986 -12.22 41.40 38.54
C GLN A 986 -12.15 39.90 38.18
N ALA A 987 -11.11 39.22 38.68
CA ALA A 987 -11.05 37.76 38.63
C ALA A 987 -12.05 37.16 39.65
N PRO A 988 -12.79 36.08 39.29
CA PRO A 988 -13.86 35.50 40.12
C PRO A 988 -13.39 34.68 41.33
#